data_AF-A0A2N9PDJ0-F1
#
_entry.id   AF-A0A2N9PDJ0-F1
#
_cell.length_a   1.000
_cell.length_b   1.000
_cell.length_c   1.000
_cell.angle_alpha   90.00
_cell.angle_beta   90.00
_cell.angle_gamma   90.00
#
_symmetry.space_group_name_H-M   'P 1'
#
loop_
_entity.id
_entity.type
_entity.pdbx_description
1 polymer ?
#
loop_
_entity_poly.entity_id
_entity_poly.type
_entity_poly.pdbx_seq_one_letter_code
_entity_poly.pdbx_strand_id
1 'polypeptide(L)'
;MTSIASLWWLLPLVLTIVFYKFVLRVFFGMVIVPEDKIGLVTKKFVLFGTDKSLPDGRIIATKGEAGFQAQTLAPGLYWGMWIWQYSVDMTAFTIIPEGKIGLILSKDGKEIPTGRILARRVECDNYQDATGFLDKGGQKGRQTAFITSGSYRINTYLFEIVIVDQIKIFENMVGIVTALDGEPIPHGQIAGKFADGHNNFQNFDRFLDQGGNRGLQPQVMLAGSYYINPWAIQIEQNPMTDVPIGHVGVVISYIGEDGQDVTGETFKHGNIVSKGQRGVWMEPLGPGKYALNRYTTKLELVPTTNLVLNWANARSESHDLDKNLSTITVRSKDGFPFNLDVSQIIHVPANEAPKVIARFGSMTNLVSQVLEPTIGNYFRNSAQDSDVISFLSTRKERQESAKGHIKTVLDEYNVNAVDTLIGDIIPPESLMKTLTDRKIAEEEQKTYQTQKMAQEQRQGVEKETAIADMQKEIVRAAQSVEIAQRTADATVKKAEGDAASLKLNVNAEAEATKMRAIAEAEATKAKAAAQAEATKLNASAEAEKISKTGLAEAEKIMAIGKSTAESYQLQVSAMGGDNFTKYKITEEIGKGNIKVIPEVLISGSNGTDGGVSGLLGMKLMELMNTTNDSKKE
;
A
#
# COMPACT_ATOMS: atom_id res chain seq x y z
N MET A 1 -33.06 -16.07 -121.52
CA MET A 1 -33.61 -16.21 -120.15
C MET A 1 -33.73 -17.69 -119.77
N THR A 2 -32.62 -18.44 -119.72
CA THR A 2 -32.66 -19.89 -119.43
C THR A 2 -31.54 -20.37 -118.50
N SER A 3 -30.60 -19.50 -118.12
CA SER A 3 -29.46 -19.84 -117.25
C SER A 3 -29.73 -19.63 -115.75
N ILE A 4 -30.76 -18.87 -115.37
CA ILE A 4 -31.14 -18.65 -113.97
C ILE A 4 -32.08 -19.77 -113.46
N ALA A 5 -32.83 -20.41 -114.37
CA ALA A 5 -33.71 -21.54 -114.03
C ALA A 5 -32.96 -22.86 -113.79
N SER A 6 -31.75 -23.03 -114.35
CA SER A 6 -30.93 -24.23 -114.14
C SER A 6 -30.08 -24.19 -112.85
N LEU A 7 -30.03 -23.05 -112.15
CA LEU A 7 -29.33 -22.90 -110.85
C LEU A 7 -30.26 -23.07 -109.63
N TRP A 8 -31.53 -23.43 -109.83
CA TRP A 8 -32.50 -23.60 -108.73
C TRP A 8 -32.10 -24.69 -107.72
N TRP A 9 -31.28 -25.67 -108.12
CA TRP A 9 -30.71 -26.69 -107.22
C TRP A 9 -29.57 -26.15 -106.34
N LEU A 10 -28.94 -25.03 -106.70
CA LEU A 10 -27.94 -24.36 -105.86
C LEU A 10 -28.59 -23.54 -104.74
N LEU A 11 -29.84 -23.13 -104.90
CA LEU A 11 -30.61 -22.40 -103.88
C LEU A 11 -30.74 -23.17 -102.56
N PRO A 12 -31.18 -24.46 -102.54
CA PRO A 12 -31.16 -25.25 -101.31
C PRO A 12 -29.74 -25.48 -100.81
N LEU A 13 -28.74 -25.63 -101.69
CA LEU A 13 -27.35 -25.85 -101.29
C LEU A 13 -26.76 -24.61 -100.56
N VAL A 14 -27.00 -23.41 -101.09
CA VAL A 14 -26.66 -22.13 -100.46
C VAL A 14 -27.45 -21.94 -99.16
N LEU A 15 -28.74 -22.29 -99.13
CA LEU A 15 -29.58 -22.19 -97.93
C LEU A 15 -29.12 -23.18 -96.84
N THR A 16 -28.66 -24.38 -97.22
CA THR A 16 -28.07 -25.37 -96.30
C THR A 16 -26.73 -24.87 -95.75
N ILE A 17 -25.92 -24.18 -96.56
CA ILE A 17 -24.67 -23.55 -96.12
C ILE A 17 -24.93 -22.36 -95.20
N VAL A 18 -25.92 -21.52 -95.48
CA VAL A 18 -26.27 -20.37 -94.63
C VAL A 18 -26.88 -20.82 -93.31
N PHE A 19 -27.77 -21.81 -93.34
CA PHE A 19 -28.42 -22.38 -92.16
C PHE A 19 -27.72 -23.64 -91.64
N TYR A 20 -26.43 -23.84 -91.92
CA TYR A 20 -25.72 -25.07 -91.56
C TYR A 20 -25.82 -25.40 -90.07
N LYS A 21 -25.80 -24.40 -89.18
CA LYS A 21 -26.01 -24.62 -87.73
C LYS A 21 -27.40 -25.18 -87.41
N PHE A 22 -28.43 -24.71 -88.10
CA PHE A 22 -29.80 -25.21 -87.93
C PHE A 22 -29.95 -26.61 -88.51
N VAL A 23 -29.41 -26.85 -89.71
CA VAL A 23 -29.44 -28.16 -90.38
C VAL A 23 -28.66 -29.20 -89.54
N LEU A 24 -27.46 -28.86 -89.06
CA LEU A 24 -26.66 -29.74 -88.19
C LEU A 24 -27.36 -30.02 -86.85
N ARG A 25 -28.06 -29.04 -86.26
CA ARG A 25 -28.81 -29.25 -85.02
C ARG A 25 -30.05 -30.12 -85.22
N VAL A 26 -30.78 -29.95 -86.32
CA VAL A 26 -32.04 -30.67 -86.59
C VAL A 26 -31.80 -32.07 -87.15
N PHE A 27 -30.87 -32.24 -88.09
CA PHE A 27 -30.62 -33.52 -88.78
C PHE A 27 -29.49 -34.36 -88.21
N PHE A 28 -28.53 -33.76 -87.50
CA PHE A 28 -27.42 -34.51 -86.89
C PHE A 28 -27.43 -34.48 -85.36
N GLY A 29 -28.39 -33.75 -84.76
CA GLY A 29 -28.51 -33.61 -83.32
C GLY A 29 -27.28 -32.97 -82.69
N MET A 30 -26.62 -32.04 -83.41
CA MET A 30 -25.40 -31.39 -82.95
C MET A 30 -25.69 -30.39 -81.81
N VAL A 31 -25.06 -30.58 -80.66
CA VAL A 31 -25.14 -29.69 -79.49
C VAL A 31 -23.73 -29.30 -79.06
N ILE A 32 -23.49 -27.99 -78.92
CA ILE A 32 -22.24 -27.44 -78.41
C ILE A 32 -22.51 -26.93 -77.00
N VAL A 33 -21.82 -27.51 -76.02
CA VAL A 33 -21.84 -27.05 -74.63
C VAL A 33 -20.67 -26.09 -74.44
N PRO A 34 -20.93 -24.81 -74.10
CA PRO A 34 -19.89 -23.82 -73.81
C PRO A 34 -18.98 -24.22 -72.64
N GLU A 35 -17.77 -23.66 -72.58
CA GLU A 35 -16.76 -23.98 -71.54
C GLU A 35 -17.15 -23.56 -70.12
N ASP A 36 -18.08 -22.60 -69.97
CA ASP A 36 -18.58 -22.06 -68.70
C ASP A 36 -19.88 -22.73 -68.20
N LYS A 37 -20.40 -23.72 -68.94
CA LYS A 37 -21.71 -24.33 -68.68
C LYS A 37 -21.64 -25.85 -68.72
N ILE A 38 -22.59 -26.48 -68.04
CA ILE A 38 -22.93 -27.90 -68.23
C ILE A 38 -24.24 -28.02 -69.00
N GLY A 39 -24.34 -29.05 -69.83
CA GLY A 39 -25.60 -29.42 -70.47
C GLY A 39 -26.38 -30.41 -69.62
N LEU A 40 -27.52 -30.02 -69.08
CA LEU A 40 -28.45 -30.92 -68.41
C LEU A 40 -29.39 -31.54 -69.45
N VAL A 41 -29.49 -32.86 -69.47
CA VAL A 41 -30.22 -33.58 -70.52
C VAL A 41 -31.58 -34.04 -69.98
N THR A 42 -32.64 -33.71 -70.70
CA THR A 42 -33.98 -34.28 -70.51
C THR A 42 -34.35 -35.09 -71.73
N LYS A 43 -34.63 -36.39 -71.55
CA LYS A 43 -35.06 -37.28 -72.64
C LYS A 43 -36.58 -37.37 -72.65
N LYS A 44 -37.22 -36.88 -73.72
CA LYS A 44 -38.68 -36.78 -73.80
C LYS A 44 -39.36 -38.14 -73.94
N PHE A 45 -38.76 -39.06 -74.70
CA PHE A 45 -39.30 -40.41 -74.91
C PHE A 45 -38.22 -41.41 -75.37
N VAL A 46 -38.50 -42.69 -75.20
CA VAL A 46 -37.64 -43.82 -75.60
C VAL A 46 -38.35 -44.64 -76.68
N LEU A 47 -37.74 -44.77 -77.87
CA LEU A 47 -38.28 -45.58 -78.97
C LEU A 47 -37.94 -47.09 -78.83
N PHE A 48 -36.74 -47.41 -78.33
CA PHE A 48 -36.21 -48.77 -78.21
C PHE A 48 -35.47 -48.94 -76.87
N GLY A 49 -35.77 -50.01 -76.12
CA GLY A 49 -35.17 -50.32 -74.82
C GLY A 49 -36.12 -51.09 -73.88
N THR A 50 -35.56 -51.81 -72.91
CA THR A 50 -36.29 -52.52 -71.84
C THR A 50 -36.80 -51.59 -70.75
N ASP A 51 -36.09 -50.49 -70.47
CA ASP A 51 -36.40 -49.54 -69.40
C ASP A 51 -37.06 -48.28 -70.01
N LYS A 52 -38.35 -48.38 -70.36
CA LYS A 52 -39.09 -47.32 -71.08
C LYS A 52 -39.58 -46.17 -70.19
N SER A 53 -39.84 -46.44 -68.91
CA SER A 53 -40.37 -45.48 -67.95
C SER A 53 -39.59 -45.54 -66.64
N LEU A 54 -39.42 -44.38 -66.01
CA LEU A 54 -38.84 -44.27 -64.67
C LEU A 54 -39.63 -45.16 -63.67
N PRO A 55 -38.94 -45.90 -62.78
CA PRO A 55 -39.58 -46.59 -61.68
C PRO A 55 -40.35 -45.62 -60.78
N ASP A 56 -41.50 -46.06 -60.26
CA ASP A 56 -42.31 -45.25 -59.35
C ASP A 56 -41.48 -44.75 -58.15
N GLY A 57 -41.53 -43.43 -57.92
CA GLY A 57 -40.81 -42.76 -56.84
C GLY A 57 -39.43 -42.20 -57.19
N ARG A 58 -38.92 -42.44 -58.42
CA ARG A 58 -37.70 -41.80 -58.94
C ARG A 58 -38.03 -40.66 -59.90
N ILE A 59 -37.16 -39.64 -59.92
CA ILE A 59 -37.30 -38.42 -60.74
C ILE A 59 -36.19 -38.35 -61.79
N ILE A 60 -35.03 -38.95 -61.50
CA ILE A 60 -33.83 -38.92 -62.31
C ILE A 60 -33.55 -40.30 -62.92
N ALA A 61 -33.38 -40.32 -64.24
CA ALA A 61 -33.07 -41.50 -65.03
C ALA A 61 -31.56 -41.78 -65.02
N THR A 62 -31.16 -42.97 -64.55
CA THR A 62 -29.75 -43.41 -64.59
C THR A 62 -29.42 -44.31 -65.78
N LYS A 63 -30.41 -45.04 -66.31
CA LYS A 63 -30.24 -46.03 -67.38
C LYS A 63 -30.71 -45.58 -68.77
N GLY A 64 -30.86 -44.26 -68.99
CA GLY A 64 -31.32 -43.73 -70.28
C GLY A 64 -32.83 -43.82 -70.50
N GLU A 65 -33.60 -43.97 -69.42
CA GLU A 65 -35.08 -43.94 -69.38
C GLU A 65 -35.63 -42.57 -69.83
N ALA A 66 -36.94 -42.47 -70.08
CA ALA A 66 -37.57 -41.17 -70.34
C ALA A 66 -37.61 -40.32 -69.05
N GLY A 67 -37.18 -39.05 -69.12
CA GLY A 67 -37.12 -38.13 -67.99
C GLY A 67 -35.81 -37.33 -67.91
N PHE A 68 -35.61 -36.64 -66.78
CA PHE A 68 -34.38 -35.93 -66.45
C PHE A 68 -33.24 -36.93 -66.31
N GLN A 69 -32.15 -36.76 -67.06
CA GLN A 69 -31.02 -37.69 -67.01
C GLN A 69 -30.07 -37.35 -65.86
N ALA A 70 -29.50 -38.40 -65.24
CA ALA A 70 -28.43 -38.25 -64.26
C ALA A 70 -27.15 -37.73 -64.91
N GLN A 71 -26.76 -38.31 -66.06
CA GLN A 71 -25.53 -37.96 -66.75
C GLN A 71 -25.64 -36.58 -67.41
N THR A 72 -24.74 -35.68 -67.03
CA THR A 72 -24.62 -34.35 -67.61
C THR A 72 -23.61 -34.34 -68.75
N LEU A 73 -23.69 -33.32 -69.59
CA LEU A 73 -22.74 -33.09 -70.68
C LEU A 73 -21.68 -32.10 -70.22
N ALA A 74 -20.44 -32.55 -70.18
CA ALA A 74 -19.28 -31.69 -70.00
C ALA A 74 -19.13 -30.75 -71.22
N PRO A 75 -18.40 -29.62 -71.11
CA PRO A 75 -18.12 -28.76 -72.26
C PRO A 75 -17.54 -29.53 -73.45
N GLY A 76 -18.08 -29.29 -74.64
CA GLY A 76 -17.69 -30.03 -75.84
C GLY A 76 -18.78 -30.12 -76.91
N LEU A 77 -18.43 -30.83 -77.98
CA LEU A 77 -19.30 -31.08 -79.12
C LEU A 77 -19.92 -32.47 -79.00
N TYR A 78 -21.24 -32.54 -78.95
CA TYR A 78 -22.00 -33.79 -78.92
C TYR A 78 -22.88 -33.94 -80.15
N TRP A 79 -23.03 -35.18 -80.60
CA TRP A 79 -23.83 -35.57 -81.77
C TRP A 79 -24.96 -36.51 -81.34
N GLY A 80 -26.03 -36.61 -82.13
CA GLY A 80 -27.15 -37.51 -81.85
C GLY A 80 -28.14 -37.02 -80.78
N MET A 81 -28.07 -35.75 -80.38
CA MET A 81 -29.03 -35.10 -79.47
C MET A 81 -30.11 -34.36 -80.25
N TRP A 82 -30.99 -35.13 -80.87
CA TRP A 82 -32.08 -34.61 -81.69
C TRP A 82 -33.07 -33.79 -80.85
N ILE A 83 -33.42 -32.58 -81.30
CA ILE A 83 -34.30 -31.62 -80.57
C ILE A 83 -35.69 -32.23 -80.26
N TRP A 84 -36.13 -33.16 -81.10
CA TRP A 84 -37.41 -33.85 -80.91
C TRP A 84 -37.34 -34.94 -79.83
N GLN A 85 -36.16 -35.54 -79.57
CA GLN A 85 -35.97 -36.59 -78.56
C GLN A 85 -35.40 -36.06 -77.23
N TYR A 86 -34.48 -35.10 -77.30
CA TYR A 86 -33.74 -34.55 -76.16
C TYR A 86 -33.95 -33.04 -76.04
N SER A 87 -34.07 -32.56 -74.79
CA SER A 87 -33.87 -31.16 -74.43
C SER A 87 -32.55 -31.05 -73.67
N VAL A 88 -31.71 -30.09 -74.06
CA VAL A 88 -30.44 -29.82 -73.36
C VAL A 88 -30.51 -28.40 -72.81
N ASP A 89 -30.58 -28.31 -71.48
CA ASP A 89 -30.64 -27.05 -70.76
C ASP A 89 -29.23 -26.68 -70.31
N MET A 90 -28.75 -25.51 -70.72
CA MET A 90 -27.39 -25.07 -70.44
C MET A 90 -27.36 -24.29 -69.13
N THR A 91 -26.84 -24.89 -68.07
CA THR A 91 -26.72 -24.26 -66.75
C THR A 91 -25.27 -23.87 -66.47
N ALA A 92 -25.06 -22.70 -65.87
CA ALA A 92 -23.72 -22.27 -65.44
C ALA A 92 -23.17 -23.20 -64.35
N PHE A 93 -21.84 -23.27 -64.22
CA PHE A 93 -21.20 -23.98 -63.11
C PHE A 93 -21.61 -23.40 -61.77
N THR A 94 -21.76 -24.26 -60.76
CA THR A 94 -21.99 -23.80 -59.41
C THR A 94 -20.67 -23.35 -58.81
N ILE A 95 -20.53 -22.05 -58.58
CA ILE A 95 -19.35 -21.44 -57.98
C ILE A 95 -19.64 -21.21 -56.50
N ILE A 96 -18.82 -21.79 -55.64
CA ILE A 96 -18.85 -21.54 -54.20
C ILE A 96 -17.73 -20.55 -53.88
N PRO A 97 -18.08 -19.33 -53.42
CA PRO A 97 -17.09 -18.32 -53.03
C PRO A 97 -16.19 -18.82 -51.91
N GLU A 98 -14.99 -18.24 -51.81
CA GLU A 98 -14.09 -18.48 -50.69
C GLU A 98 -14.74 -18.07 -49.36
N GLY A 99 -14.43 -18.84 -48.31
CA GLY A 99 -15.02 -18.63 -46.97
C GLY A 99 -16.46 -19.13 -46.81
N LYS A 100 -17.04 -19.75 -47.84
CA LYS A 100 -18.38 -20.34 -47.83
C LYS A 100 -18.33 -21.84 -48.11
N ILE A 101 -19.39 -22.53 -47.72
CA ILE A 101 -19.62 -23.94 -48.06
C ILE A 101 -20.94 -24.09 -48.78
N GLY A 102 -21.02 -25.07 -49.68
CA GLY A 102 -22.26 -25.47 -50.35
C GLY A 102 -22.86 -26.67 -49.65
N LEU A 103 -24.04 -26.50 -49.06
CA LEU A 103 -24.85 -27.60 -48.54
C LEU A 103 -25.67 -28.20 -49.68
N ILE A 104 -25.75 -29.52 -49.74
CA ILE A 104 -26.45 -30.23 -50.82
C ILE A 104 -27.79 -30.77 -50.32
N LEU A 105 -28.85 -30.48 -51.08
CA LEU A 105 -30.16 -31.10 -50.96
C LEU A 105 -30.37 -32.00 -52.19
N SER A 106 -30.53 -33.30 -51.98
CA SER A 106 -30.87 -34.24 -53.06
C SER A 106 -32.38 -34.34 -53.23
N LYS A 107 -32.88 -34.17 -54.45
CA LYS A 107 -34.30 -34.30 -54.77
C LYS A 107 -34.74 -35.76 -54.99
N ASP A 108 -33.78 -36.63 -55.33
CA ASP A 108 -34.02 -38.04 -55.63
C ASP A 108 -33.00 -38.94 -54.92
N GLY A 109 -33.32 -40.23 -54.80
CA GLY A 109 -32.53 -41.24 -54.09
C GLY A 109 -33.37 -42.10 -53.14
N LYS A 110 -32.69 -42.97 -52.39
CA LYS A 110 -33.33 -43.80 -51.35
C LYS A 110 -33.91 -42.92 -50.23
N GLU A 111 -34.93 -43.41 -49.55
CA GLU A 111 -35.50 -42.69 -48.41
C GLU A 111 -34.52 -42.67 -47.23
N ILE A 112 -34.52 -41.57 -46.48
CA ILE A 112 -33.74 -41.48 -45.22
C ILE A 112 -34.38 -42.46 -44.23
N PRO A 113 -33.59 -43.30 -43.53
CA PRO A 113 -34.12 -44.20 -42.52
C PRO A 113 -34.85 -43.44 -41.41
N THR A 114 -35.95 -44.00 -40.93
CA THR A 114 -36.76 -43.40 -39.88
C THR A 114 -35.91 -43.09 -38.64
N GLY A 115 -36.05 -41.88 -38.10
CA GLY A 115 -35.32 -41.42 -36.90
C GLY A 115 -34.05 -40.61 -37.17
N ARG A 116 -33.61 -40.50 -38.43
CA ARG A 116 -32.55 -39.60 -38.92
C ARG A 116 -33.16 -38.43 -39.70
N ILE A 117 -32.42 -37.31 -39.77
CA ILE A 117 -32.87 -36.08 -40.46
C ILE A 117 -32.00 -35.82 -41.69
N LEU A 118 -30.73 -36.23 -41.64
CA LEU A 118 -29.76 -36.04 -42.71
C LEU A 118 -29.47 -37.35 -43.44
N ALA A 119 -29.28 -37.21 -44.74
CA ALA A 119 -28.84 -38.24 -45.65
C ALA A 119 -27.32 -38.44 -45.54
N ARG A 120 -26.89 -39.70 -45.45
CA ARG A 120 -25.47 -40.09 -45.29
C ARG A 120 -24.68 -39.78 -46.56
N ARG A 121 -23.41 -39.38 -46.38
CA ARG A 121 -22.50 -39.20 -47.51
C ARG A 121 -22.31 -40.51 -48.25
N VAL A 122 -22.34 -40.39 -49.56
CA VAL A 122 -21.90 -41.42 -50.50
C VAL A 122 -20.64 -40.94 -51.18
N GLU A 123 -19.70 -41.86 -51.45
CA GLU A 123 -18.50 -41.53 -52.22
C GLU A 123 -18.86 -41.28 -53.69
N CYS A 124 -19.11 -40.02 -54.01
CA CYS A 124 -19.20 -39.51 -55.37
C CYS A 124 -18.19 -38.37 -55.53
N ASP A 125 -17.84 -38.01 -56.78
CA ASP A 125 -16.90 -36.94 -57.11
C ASP A 125 -17.47 -35.55 -56.76
N ASN A 126 -17.60 -35.25 -55.46
CA ASN A 126 -18.18 -34.03 -54.90
C ASN A 126 -19.54 -33.67 -55.52
N TYR A 127 -20.42 -34.66 -55.67
CA TYR A 127 -21.76 -34.52 -56.29
C TYR A 127 -21.78 -34.07 -57.77
N GLN A 128 -20.64 -34.12 -58.46
CA GLN A 128 -20.56 -33.90 -59.91
C GLN A 128 -21.03 -35.14 -60.68
N ASP A 129 -20.75 -36.34 -60.14
CA ASP A 129 -21.25 -37.61 -60.67
C ASP A 129 -22.58 -38.00 -60.03
N ALA A 130 -23.68 -37.60 -60.67
CA ALA A 130 -25.05 -37.94 -60.28
C ALA A 130 -25.38 -39.42 -60.45
N THR A 131 -24.80 -40.09 -61.46
CA THR A 131 -24.99 -41.53 -61.68
C THR A 131 -24.37 -42.34 -60.55
N GLY A 132 -23.10 -42.06 -60.22
CA GLY A 132 -22.41 -42.73 -59.12
C GLY A 132 -23.07 -42.49 -57.76
N PHE A 133 -23.67 -41.31 -57.52
CA PHE A 133 -24.43 -41.04 -56.31
C PHE A 133 -25.66 -41.95 -56.18
N LEU A 134 -26.48 -42.06 -57.23
CA LEU A 134 -27.71 -42.86 -57.18
C LEU A 134 -27.41 -44.37 -57.17
N ASP A 135 -26.42 -44.83 -57.94
CA ASP A 135 -26.07 -46.25 -58.04
C ASP A 135 -25.45 -46.79 -56.75
N LYS A 136 -24.66 -45.97 -56.05
CA LYS A 136 -24.09 -46.31 -54.73
C LYS A 136 -25.09 -46.15 -53.57
N GLY A 137 -26.35 -45.82 -53.86
CA GLY A 137 -27.42 -45.77 -52.87
C GLY A 137 -27.57 -44.43 -52.15
N GLY A 138 -27.30 -43.32 -52.83
CA GLY A 138 -27.56 -41.97 -52.34
C GLY A 138 -29.00 -41.80 -51.85
N GLN A 139 -29.16 -41.00 -50.79
CA GLN A 139 -30.43 -40.79 -50.12
C GLN A 139 -31.02 -39.42 -50.50
N LYS A 140 -32.35 -39.33 -50.63
CA LYS A 140 -33.07 -38.07 -50.88
C LYS A 140 -33.06 -37.21 -49.63
N GLY A 141 -33.03 -35.89 -49.77
CA GLY A 141 -33.04 -34.93 -48.66
C GLY A 141 -31.69 -34.24 -48.40
N ARG A 142 -31.58 -33.60 -47.23
CA ARG A 142 -30.42 -32.80 -46.82
C ARG A 142 -29.23 -33.71 -46.55
N GLN A 143 -28.11 -33.48 -47.21
CA GLN A 143 -26.92 -34.32 -47.05
C GLN A 143 -26.08 -33.91 -45.84
N THR A 144 -25.38 -34.86 -45.24
CA THR A 144 -24.37 -34.61 -44.19
C THR A 144 -23.12 -33.95 -44.77
N ALA A 145 -22.64 -34.44 -45.91
CA ALA A 145 -21.50 -33.89 -46.60
C ALA A 145 -21.83 -32.59 -47.35
N PHE A 146 -20.84 -31.70 -47.37
CA PHE A 146 -20.87 -30.42 -48.05
C PHE A 146 -19.71 -30.33 -49.04
N ILE A 147 -19.75 -29.32 -49.91
CA ILE A 147 -18.69 -29.00 -50.86
C ILE A 147 -18.03 -27.67 -50.47
N THR A 148 -16.70 -27.61 -50.59
CA THR A 148 -15.89 -26.43 -50.25
C THR A 148 -15.86 -25.42 -51.38
N SER A 149 -15.22 -24.26 -51.20
CA SER A 149 -15.03 -23.27 -52.25
C SER A 149 -14.41 -23.87 -53.52
N GLY A 150 -14.93 -23.49 -54.68
CA GLY A 150 -14.55 -24.06 -55.96
C GLY A 150 -15.64 -23.92 -57.01
N SER A 151 -15.33 -24.35 -58.23
CA SER A 151 -16.28 -24.41 -59.34
C SER A 151 -16.65 -25.86 -59.61
N TYR A 152 -17.93 -26.19 -59.51
CA TYR A 152 -18.43 -27.57 -59.61
C TYR A 152 -19.45 -27.72 -60.74
N ARG A 153 -19.38 -28.86 -61.41
CA ARG A 153 -20.29 -29.28 -62.47
C ARG A 153 -21.43 -30.12 -61.91
N ILE A 154 -22.40 -29.47 -61.25
CA ILE A 154 -23.45 -30.17 -60.50
C ILE A 154 -24.76 -30.21 -61.28
N ASN A 155 -25.38 -31.39 -61.36
CA ASN A 155 -26.69 -31.57 -61.97
C ASN A 155 -27.80 -30.91 -61.12
N THR A 156 -28.31 -29.74 -61.52
CA THR A 156 -29.31 -28.98 -60.76
C THR A 156 -30.71 -29.59 -60.77
N TYR A 157 -30.96 -30.58 -61.64
CA TYR A 157 -32.20 -31.36 -61.58
C TYR A 157 -32.19 -32.33 -60.39
N LEU A 158 -31.04 -32.90 -60.05
CA LEU A 158 -30.90 -33.83 -58.92
C LEU A 158 -30.58 -33.10 -57.62
N PHE A 159 -29.63 -32.16 -57.66
CA PHE A 159 -29.08 -31.50 -56.49
C PHE A 159 -29.43 -30.01 -56.46
N GLU A 160 -29.84 -29.54 -55.29
CA GLU A 160 -29.98 -28.14 -54.98
C GLU A 160 -28.91 -27.74 -53.97
N ILE A 161 -28.26 -26.59 -54.20
CA ILE A 161 -27.11 -26.15 -53.41
C ILE A 161 -27.48 -24.89 -52.65
N VAL A 162 -27.34 -24.94 -51.34
CA VAL A 162 -27.53 -23.79 -50.45
C VAL A 162 -26.16 -23.34 -49.97
N ILE A 163 -25.77 -22.13 -50.36
CA ILE A 163 -24.48 -21.55 -49.96
C ILE A 163 -24.64 -20.92 -48.59
N VAL A 164 -23.81 -21.32 -47.63
CA VAL A 164 -23.76 -20.77 -46.28
C VAL A 164 -22.35 -20.36 -45.93
N ASP A 165 -22.21 -19.38 -45.04
CA ASP A 165 -20.90 -18.93 -44.57
C ASP A 165 -20.26 -19.96 -43.64
N GLN A 166 -18.92 -20.05 -43.67
CA GLN A 166 -18.20 -20.89 -42.71
C GLN A 166 -18.38 -20.37 -41.28
N ILE A 167 -18.29 -21.26 -40.30
CA ILE A 167 -18.41 -20.85 -38.90
C ILE A 167 -17.04 -20.36 -38.41
N LYS A 168 -16.99 -19.11 -37.94
CA LYS A 168 -15.81 -18.51 -37.33
C LYS A 168 -16.05 -18.33 -35.83
N ILE A 169 -15.21 -18.97 -35.02
CA ILE A 169 -15.15 -18.79 -33.58
C ILE A 169 -14.05 -17.77 -33.30
N PHE A 170 -14.42 -16.65 -32.69
CA PHE A 170 -13.48 -15.56 -32.39
C PHE A 170 -12.48 -15.96 -31.29
N GLU A 171 -11.36 -15.23 -31.21
CA GLU A 171 -10.39 -15.39 -30.13
C GLU A 171 -11.03 -15.14 -28.76
N ASN A 172 -10.57 -15.83 -27.73
CA ASN A 172 -11.15 -15.84 -26.37
C ASN A 172 -12.61 -16.35 -26.28
N MET A 173 -13.18 -16.84 -27.38
CA MET A 173 -14.49 -17.50 -27.40
C MET A 173 -14.32 -19.01 -27.51
N VAL A 174 -15.30 -19.74 -26.99
CA VAL A 174 -15.45 -21.18 -27.10
C VAL A 174 -16.77 -21.49 -27.80
N GLY A 175 -16.74 -22.39 -28.78
CA GLY A 175 -17.93 -22.89 -29.46
C GLY A 175 -18.54 -24.06 -28.70
N ILE A 176 -19.73 -23.88 -28.15
CA ILE A 176 -20.55 -24.94 -27.59
C ILE A 176 -21.34 -25.58 -28.73
N VAL A 177 -21.18 -26.90 -28.87
CA VAL A 177 -21.70 -27.67 -30.01
C VAL A 177 -22.99 -28.39 -29.62
N THR A 178 -24.03 -28.24 -30.44
CA THR A 178 -25.27 -29.02 -30.37
C THR A 178 -25.46 -29.76 -31.68
N ALA A 179 -25.49 -31.09 -31.63
CA ALA A 179 -25.77 -31.93 -32.78
C ALA A 179 -27.29 -32.05 -32.99
N LEU A 180 -27.79 -31.86 -34.21
CA LEU A 180 -29.22 -31.95 -34.53
C LEU A 180 -29.63 -33.36 -34.98
N ASP A 181 -28.67 -34.15 -35.45
CA ASP A 181 -28.86 -35.54 -35.86
C ASP A 181 -27.89 -36.46 -35.10
N GLY A 182 -28.26 -37.72 -34.90
CA GLY A 182 -27.57 -38.61 -33.98
C GLY A 182 -28.49 -39.64 -33.31
N GLU A 183 -27.87 -40.58 -32.60
CA GLU A 183 -28.60 -41.42 -31.65
C GLU A 183 -29.18 -40.55 -30.52
N PRO A 184 -30.32 -40.91 -29.89
CA PRO A 184 -30.79 -40.15 -28.73
C PRO A 184 -29.74 -40.15 -27.60
N ILE A 185 -29.72 -39.09 -26.78
CA ILE A 185 -28.86 -39.04 -25.58
C ILE A 185 -29.28 -40.18 -24.64
N PRO A 186 -28.33 -40.88 -24.00
CA PRO A 186 -28.64 -41.87 -22.96
C PRO A 186 -29.49 -41.27 -21.84
N HIS A 187 -30.44 -42.04 -21.33
CA HIS A 187 -31.25 -41.61 -20.19
C HIS A 187 -30.38 -41.24 -18.98
N GLY A 188 -30.68 -40.10 -18.34
CA GLY A 188 -29.96 -39.60 -17.17
C GLY A 188 -28.72 -38.75 -17.47
N GLN A 189 -28.39 -38.54 -18.75
CA GLN A 189 -27.32 -37.62 -19.17
C GLN A 189 -27.89 -36.37 -19.86
N ILE A 190 -27.19 -35.25 -19.72
CA ILE A 190 -27.56 -33.95 -20.32
C ILE A 190 -26.87 -33.74 -21.68
N ALA A 191 -25.72 -34.38 -21.89
CA ALA A 191 -24.93 -34.31 -23.12
C ALA A 191 -24.67 -35.71 -23.69
N GLY A 192 -24.33 -35.74 -24.98
CA GLY A 192 -23.90 -36.96 -25.66
C GLY A 192 -22.61 -37.55 -25.12
N LYS A 193 -22.31 -38.77 -25.54
CA LYS A 193 -21.01 -39.39 -25.26
C LYS A 193 -19.90 -38.65 -25.99
N PHE A 194 -18.69 -38.69 -25.41
CA PHE A 194 -17.52 -38.16 -26.09
C PHE A 194 -17.13 -39.09 -27.25
N ALA A 195 -17.21 -38.59 -28.48
CA ALA A 195 -16.78 -39.28 -29.70
C ALA A 195 -15.55 -38.56 -30.27
N ASP A 196 -14.52 -39.28 -30.71
CA ASP A 196 -13.25 -38.69 -31.18
C ASP A 196 -12.86 -39.23 -32.56
N GLY A 197 -12.19 -38.43 -33.39
CA GLY A 197 -11.73 -38.83 -34.74
C GLY A 197 -12.58 -38.29 -35.90
N HIS A 198 -13.46 -37.34 -35.62
CA HIS A 198 -14.37 -36.69 -36.58
C HIS A 198 -13.96 -35.24 -36.94
N ASN A 199 -12.73 -34.85 -36.58
CA ASN A 199 -12.07 -33.58 -36.90
C ASN A 199 -12.88 -32.33 -36.52
N ASN A 200 -13.24 -32.20 -35.23
CA ASN A 200 -14.04 -31.09 -34.69
C ASN A 200 -15.35 -30.89 -35.46
N PHE A 201 -16.11 -31.97 -35.65
CA PHE A 201 -17.42 -31.96 -36.31
C PHE A 201 -17.45 -31.60 -37.81
N GLN A 202 -16.28 -31.43 -38.45
CA GLN A 202 -16.21 -31.20 -39.90
C GLN A 202 -16.57 -32.45 -40.71
N ASN A 203 -16.23 -33.64 -40.20
CA ASN A 203 -16.67 -34.90 -40.81
C ASN A 203 -17.80 -35.52 -39.98
N PHE A 204 -19.02 -35.07 -40.24
CA PHE A 204 -20.18 -35.49 -39.47
C PHE A 204 -20.52 -36.97 -39.66
N ASP A 205 -20.19 -37.57 -40.80
CA ASP A 205 -20.46 -39.00 -41.01
C ASP A 205 -19.65 -39.87 -40.05
N ARG A 206 -18.36 -39.54 -39.85
CA ARG A 206 -17.51 -40.20 -38.85
C ARG A 206 -18.06 -40.06 -37.44
N PHE A 207 -18.60 -38.88 -37.10
CA PHE A 207 -19.24 -38.64 -35.80
C PHE A 207 -20.45 -39.57 -35.58
N LEU A 208 -21.30 -39.70 -36.59
CA LEU A 208 -22.44 -40.61 -36.54
C LEU A 208 -22.03 -42.09 -36.51
N ASP A 209 -20.96 -42.49 -37.22
CA ASP A 209 -20.44 -43.87 -37.23
C ASP A 209 -19.89 -44.30 -35.86
N GLN A 210 -19.42 -43.33 -35.08
CA GLN A 210 -18.90 -43.54 -33.73
C GLN A 210 -20.01 -43.56 -32.66
N GLY A 211 -21.29 -43.58 -33.06
CA GLY A 211 -22.42 -43.54 -32.14
C GLY A 211 -22.67 -42.15 -31.56
N GLY A 212 -22.36 -41.09 -32.31
CA GLY A 212 -22.63 -39.72 -31.91
C GLY A 212 -24.10 -39.49 -31.55
N ASN A 213 -24.34 -38.86 -30.40
CA ASN A 213 -25.69 -38.57 -29.93
C ASN A 213 -26.18 -37.21 -30.45
N ARG A 214 -27.47 -37.08 -30.71
CA ARG A 214 -28.13 -35.79 -30.97
C ARG A 214 -28.26 -35.00 -29.66
N GLY A 215 -28.17 -33.69 -29.72
CA GLY A 215 -28.23 -32.76 -28.59
C GLY A 215 -26.86 -32.18 -28.22
N LEU A 216 -26.76 -31.66 -27.00
CA LEU A 216 -25.56 -31.00 -26.49
C LEU A 216 -24.36 -31.95 -26.48
N GLN A 217 -23.21 -31.49 -26.96
CA GLN A 217 -21.97 -32.27 -26.96
C GLN A 217 -21.03 -31.86 -25.82
N PRO A 218 -20.28 -32.81 -25.24
CA PRO A 218 -19.29 -32.52 -24.21
C PRO A 218 -18.05 -31.81 -24.77
N GLN A 219 -17.70 -32.09 -26.03
CA GLN A 219 -16.57 -31.47 -26.71
C GLN A 219 -16.89 -30.03 -27.09
N VAL A 220 -15.96 -29.14 -26.78
CA VAL A 220 -16.00 -27.73 -27.20
C VAL A 220 -15.09 -27.49 -28.39
N MET A 221 -15.44 -26.49 -29.21
CA MET A 221 -14.62 -26.03 -30.31
C MET A 221 -13.83 -24.78 -29.92
N LEU A 222 -12.53 -24.80 -30.21
CA LEU A 222 -11.63 -23.66 -29.95
C LEU A 222 -11.74 -22.60 -31.05
N ALA A 223 -11.17 -21.42 -30.80
CA ALA A 223 -11.10 -20.34 -31.79
C ALA A 223 -10.49 -20.83 -33.12
N GLY A 224 -11.11 -20.43 -34.23
CA GLY A 224 -10.76 -20.94 -35.55
C GLY A 224 -11.87 -20.75 -36.57
N SER A 225 -11.57 -21.06 -37.83
CA SER A 225 -12.55 -21.09 -38.92
C SER A 225 -12.80 -22.55 -39.30
N TYR A 226 -14.06 -22.97 -39.27
CA TYR A 226 -14.46 -24.35 -39.49
C TYR A 226 -15.54 -24.46 -40.56
N TYR A 227 -15.39 -25.45 -41.42
CA TYR A 227 -16.42 -25.84 -42.38
C TYR A 227 -17.38 -26.82 -41.71
N ILE A 228 -18.48 -26.29 -41.19
CA ILE A 228 -19.47 -27.05 -40.43
C ILE A 228 -20.81 -26.96 -41.13
N ASN A 229 -21.48 -28.10 -41.27
CA ASN A 229 -22.83 -28.15 -41.81
C ASN A 229 -23.84 -27.66 -40.75
N PRO A 230 -24.50 -26.49 -40.93
CA PRO A 230 -25.44 -25.95 -39.96
C PRO A 230 -26.73 -26.77 -39.83
N TRP A 231 -27.04 -27.65 -40.80
CA TRP A 231 -28.16 -28.58 -40.67
C TRP A 231 -27.85 -29.76 -39.75
N ALA A 232 -26.57 -30.05 -39.55
CA ALA A 232 -26.10 -31.12 -38.68
C ALA A 232 -25.77 -30.61 -37.27
N ILE A 233 -25.15 -29.43 -37.20
CA ILE A 233 -24.56 -28.91 -35.98
C ILE A 233 -24.89 -27.43 -35.83
N GLN A 234 -25.35 -27.06 -34.64
CA GLN A 234 -25.50 -25.68 -34.21
C GLN A 234 -24.38 -25.34 -33.23
N ILE A 235 -23.73 -24.19 -33.44
CA ILE A 235 -22.64 -23.71 -32.59
C ILE A 235 -23.08 -22.41 -31.90
N GLU A 236 -23.08 -22.41 -30.57
CA GLU A 236 -23.23 -21.22 -29.74
C GLU A 236 -21.83 -20.75 -29.32
N GLN A 237 -21.56 -19.45 -29.39
CA GLN A 237 -20.27 -18.90 -28.96
C GLN A 237 -20.40 -18.27 -27.58
N ASN A 238 -19.58 -18.75 -26.64
CA ASN A 238 -19.54 -18.25 -25.28
C ASN A 238 -18.12 -17.81 -24.96
N PRO A 239 -17.91 -16.81 -24.08
CA PRO A 239 -16.55 -16.45 -23.66
C PRO A 239 -15.90 -17.61 -22.90
N MET A 240 -14.59 -17.77 -23.08
CA MET A 240 -13.80 -18.70 -22.26
C MET A 240 -13.91 -18.33 -20.78
N THR A 241 -13.91 -19.35 -19.91
CA THR A 241 -13.99 -19.12 -18.47
C THR A 241 -12.60 -18.74 -17.94
N ASP A 242 -12.52 -17.59 -17.28
CA ASP A 242 -11.28 -17.10 -16.66
C ASP A 242 -11.21 -17.50 -15.18
N VAL A 243 -10.02 -17.94 -14.77
CA VAL A 243 -9.64 -18.13 -13.38
C VAL A 243 -8.62 -17.06 -13.04
N PRO A 244 -8.96 -16.05 -12.21
CA PRO A 244 -8.04 -14.98 -11.87
C PRO A 244 -6.90 -15.48 -10.97
N ILE A 245 -5.82 -14.70 -10.92
CA ILE A 245 -4.69 -14.98 -10.02
C ILE A 245 -5.17 -14.95 -8.57
N GLY A 246 -4.60 -15.82 -7.72
CA GLY A 246 -5.02 -15.99 -6.33
C GLY A 246 -6.30 -16.82 -6.17
N HIS A 247 -6.89 -17.30 -7.26
CA HIS A 247 -8.04 -18.21 -7.25
C HIS A 247 -7.69 -19.51 -7.97
N VAL A 248 -8.47 -20.53 -7.63
CA VAL A 248 -8.42 -21.85 -8.24
C VAL A 248 -9.85 -22.22 -8.64
N GLY A 249 -10.02 -22.72 -9.86
CA GLY A 249 -11.31 -23.11 -10.39
C GLY A 249 -11.60 -24.58 -10.13
N VAL A 250 -12.57 -24.88 -9.27
CA VAL A 250 -13.05 -26.24 -9.05
C VAL A 250 -14.14 -26.55 -10.06
N VAL A 251 -13.95 -27.60 -10.86
CA VAL A 251 -14.89 -28.00 -11.91
C VAL A 251 -15.88 -29.02 -11.35
N ILE A 252 -17.17 -28.71 -11.49
CA ILE A 252 -18.29 -29.59 -11.20
C ILE A 252 -18.84 -30.08 -12.54
N SER A 253 -18.67 -31.36 -12.84
CA SER A 253 -19.15 -31.99 -14.07
C SER A 253 -20.51 -32.64 -13.88
N TYR A 254 -21.48 -32.31 -14.73
CA TYR A 254 -22.81 -32.92 -14.75
C TYR A 254 -22.91 -34.11 -15.71
N ILE A 255 -21.84 -34.40 -16.45
CA ILE A 255 -21.77 -35.40 -17.51
C ILE A 255 -20.72 -36.47 -17.18
N GLY A 256 -20.88 -37.64 -17.79
CA GLY A 256 -20.01 -38.80 -17.58
C GLY A 256 -20.73 -39.96 -16.88
N GLU A 257 -20.04 -41.09 -16.77
CA GLU A 257 -20.47 -42.19 -15.91
C GLU A 257 -20.43 -41.75 -14.44
N ASP A 258 -21.25 -42.40 -13.60
CA ASP A 258 -21.17 -42.23 -12.15
C ASP A 258 -19.78 -42.68 -11.69
N GLY A 259 -18.92 -41.72 -11.37
CA GLY A 259 -17.53 -41.98 -11.05
C GLY A 259 -17.41 -42.87 -9.82
N GLN A 260 -16.44 -43.80 -9.85
CA GLN A 260 -15.97 -44.46 -8.63
C GLN A 260 -15.29 -43.41 -7.75
N ASP A 261 -15.70 -43.33 -6.49
CA ASP A 261 -15.12 -42.40 -5.53
C ASP A 261 -13.64 -42.72 -5.33
N VAL A 262 -12.78 -41.80 -5.75
CA VAL A 262 -11.32 -41.94 -5.68
C VAL A 262 -10.75 -41.53 -4.32
N THR A 263 -11.59 -41.13 -3.36
CA THR A 263 -11.14 -40.57 -2.07
C THR A 263 -10.87 -41.59 -0.97
N GLY A 264 -11.12 -42.88 -1.22
CA GLY A 264 -10.94 -43.94 -0.22
C GLY A 264 -11.97 -43.90 0.91
N GLU A 265 -11.86 -44.79 1.89
CA GLU A 265 -12.88 -44.97 2.94
C GLU A 265 -13.02 -43.79 3.93
N THR A 266 -12.10 -42.83 3.92
CA THR A 266 -12.03 -41.70 4.87
C THR A 266 -12.94 -40.53 4.51
N PHE A 267 -13.36 -40.38 3.26
CA PHE A 267 -14.17 -39.26 2.80
C PHE A 267 -15.49 -39.77 2.23
N LYS A 268 -16.60 -39.55 2.95
CA LYS A 268 -17.94 -40.03 2.56
C LYS A 268 -18.84 -38.91 1.99
N HIS A 269 -18.28 -37.76 1.66
CA HIS A 269 -19.04 -36.53 1.43
C HIS A 269 -18.91 -36.01 -0.01
N GLY A 270 -19.78 -36.51 -0.89
CA GLY A 270 -19.83 -36.09 -2.29
C GLY A 270 -18.81 -36.85 -3.16
N ASN A 271 -19.19 -37.14 -4.40
CA ASN A 271 -18.34 -37.91 -5.32
C ASN A 271 -17.26 -36.99 -5.91
N ILE A 272 -16.02 -37.16 -5.44
CA ILE A 272 -14.85 -36.59 -6.11
C ILE A 272 -14.41 -37.60 -7.16
N VAL A 273 -14.18 -37.10 -8.37
CA VAL A 273 -13.98 -37.95 -9.54
C VAL A 273 -12.79 -37.49 -10.36
N SER A 274 -12.32 -38.39 -11.23
CA SER A 274 -11.30 -38.03 -12.20
C SER A 274 -11.90 -37.16 -13.32
N LYS A 275 -11.03 -36.49 -14.07
CA LYS A 275 -11.44 -35.65 -15.19
C LYS A 275 -12.31 -36.44 -16.18
N GLY A 276 -13.47 -35.89 -16.52
CA GLY A 276 -14.42 -36.48 -17.49
C GLY A 276 -15.51 -37.37 -16.90
N GLN A 277 -15.48 -37.64 -15.59
CA GLN A 277 -16.57 -38.32 -14.88
C GLN A 277 -17.56 -37.31 -14.26
N ARG A 278 -18.75 -37.80 -13.89
CA ARG A 278 -19.80 -36.98 -13.25
C ARG A 278 -19.46 -36.77 -11.77
N GLY A 279 -19.35 -35.51 -11.34
CA GLY A 279 -18.94 -35.15 -9.97
C GLY A 279 -17.98 -33.97 -9.92
N VAL A 280 -17.36 -33.75 -8.76
CA VAL A 280 -16.35 -32.71 -8.56
C VAL A 280 -14.99 -33.25 -8.97
N TRP A 281 -14.26 -32.58 -9.85
CA TRP A 281 -12.93 -33.03 -10.27
C TRP A 281 -11.90 -32.89 -9.15
N MET A 282 -11.10 -33.92 -8.93
CA MET A 282 -10.01 -33.90 -7.95
C MET A 282 -8.92 -32.89 -8.30
N GLU A 283 -8.60 -32.74 -9.59
CA GLU A 283 -7.61 -31.78 -10.05
C GLU A 283 -8.29 -30.44 -10.35
N PRO A 284 -8.00 -29.39 -9.58
CA PRO A 284 -8.58 -28.10 -9.85
C PRO A 284 -7.78 -27.35 -10.93
N LEU A 285 -8.43 -26.39 -11.56
CA LEU A 285 -7.83 -25.55 -12.60
C LEU A 285 -7.10 -24.35 -11.96
N GLY A 286 -5.81 -24.20 -12.25
CA GLY A 286 -5.02 -23.04 -11.83
C GLY A 286 -5.44 -21.74 -12.53
N PRO A 287 -4.80 -20.60 -12.23
CA PRO A 287 -5.11 -19.34 -12.89
C PRO A 287 -4.82 -19.40 -14.40
N GLY A 288 -5.78 -18.96 -15.21
CA GLY A 288 -5.73 -19.09 -16.66
C GLY A 288 -7.11 -19.00 -17.33
N LYS A 289 -7.14 -19.11 -18.66
CA LYS A 289 -8.38 -19.19 -19.43
C LYS A 289 -8.62 -20.62 -19.89
N TYR A 290 -9.83 -21.12 -19.66
CA TYR A 290 -10.20 -22.49 -19.98
C TYR A 290 -11.43 -22.53 -20.89
N ALA A 291 -11.37 -23.42 -21.89
CA ALA A 291 -12.48 -23.73 -22.76
C ALA A 291 -13.37 -24.79 -22.10
N LEU A 292 -14.33 -24.33 -21.29
CA LEU A 292 -15.31 -25.19 -20.63
C LEU A 292 -16.69 -24.97 -21.23
N ASN A 293 -17.46 -26.06 -21.36
CA ASN A 293 -18.86 -25.96 -21.75
C ASN A 293 -19.71 -25.61 -20.52
N ARG A 294 -20.33 -24.43 -20.54
CA ARG A 294 -21.12 -23.87 -19.43
C ARG A 294 -22.36 -24.69 -19.08
N TYR A 295 -22.86 -25.50 -20.00
CA TYR A 295 -24.05 -26.32 -19.79
C TYR A 295 -23.71 -27.69 -19.22
N THR A 296 -22.51 -28.23 -19.49
CA THR A 296 -22.09 -29.56 -18.98
C THR A 296 -21.26 -29.47 -17.72
N THR A 297 -20.56 -28.35 -17.52
CA THR A 297 -19.65 -28.14 -16.40
C THR A 297 -19.90 -26.77 -15.77
N LYS A 298 -19.92 -26.72 -14.44
CA LYS A 298 -19.93 -25.48 -13.66
C LYS A 298 -18.54 -25.29 -13.03
N LEU A 299 -17.98 -24.10 -13.17
CA LEU A 299 -16.74 -23.72 -12.50
C LEU A 299 -17.08 -22.91 -11.24
N GLU A 300 -16.62 -23.38 -10.09
CA GLU A 300 -16.70 -22.63 -8.83
C GLU A 300 -15.32 -22.05 -8.52
N LEU A 301 -15.24 -20.73 -8.35
CA LEU A 301 -13.98 -20.05 -8.04
C LEU A 301 -13.72 -20.11 -6.53
N VAL A 302 -12.61 -20.71 -6.15
CA VAL A 302 -12.16 -20.79 -4.75
C VAL A 302 -10.95 -19.88 -4.57
N PRO A 303 -11.02 -18.88 -3.69
CA PRO A 303 -9.87 -18.05 -3.35
C PRO A 303 -8.84 -18.88 -2.58
N THR A 304 -7.59 -18.84 -3.05
CA THR A 304 -6.43 -19.46 -2.41
C THR A 304 -5.58 -18.46 -1.62
N THR A 305 -5.91 -17.17 -1.70
CA THR A 305 -5.32 -16.15 -0.82
C THR A 305 -5.86 -16.29 0.60
N ASN A 306 -5.21 -15.60 1.54
CA ASN A 306 -5.75 -15.49 2.89
C ASN A 306 -7.07 -14.71 2.83
N LEU A 307 -8.14 -15.30 3.37
CA LEU A 307 -9.44 -14.67 3.51
C LEU A 307 -9.61 -14.24 4.96
N VAL A 308 -9.97 -12.98 5.16
CA VAL A 308 -10.36 -12.46 6.47
C VAL A 308 -11.88 -12.44 6.53
N LEU A 309 -12.44 -13.11 7.53
CA LEU A 309 -13.87 -13.16 7.80
C LEU A 309 -14.13 -12.41 9.11
N ASN A 310 -14.99 -11.40 9.07
CA ASN A 310 -15.28 -10.53 10.20
C ASN A 310 -16.70 -10.78 10.72
N TRP A 311 -16.84 -11.19 11.98
CA TRP A 311 -18.11 -11.25 12.71
C TRP A 311 -18.37 -9.89 13.37
N ALA A 312 -18.66 -8.87 12.56
CA ALA A 312 -18.90 -7.51 13.03
C ALA A 312 -19.97 -6.79 12.19
N ASN A 313 -20.89 -6.06 12.83
CA ASN A 313 -22.01 -5.40 12.14
C ASN A 313 -21.59 -4.19 11.26
N ALA A 314 -20.34 -3.72 11.37
CA ALA A 314 -19.90 -2.44 10.80
C ALA A 314 -18.77 -2.54 9.76
N ARG A 315 -18.24 -3.74 9.48
CA ARG A 315 -17.13 -3.92 8.52
C ARG A 315 -17.34 -5.18 7.68
N SER A 316 -17.83 -5.00 6.45
CA SER A 316 -17.77 -6.05 5.42
C SER A 316 -16.59 -5.73 4.48
N GLU A 317 -15.73 -6.72 4.27
CA GLU A 317 -14.61 -6.61 3.33
C GLU A 317 -15.04 -6.98 1.89
N SER A 318 -14.14 -6.80 0.93
CA SER A 318 -14.37 -6.89 -0.53
C SER A 318 -14.88 -8.24 -1.06
N HIS A 319 -14.94 -9.29 -0.25
CA HIS A 319 -15.24 -10.65 -0.70
C HIS A 319 -16.70 -11.07 -0.56
N ASP A 320 -17.58 -10.24 0.00
CA ASP A 320 -19.04 -10.48 0.15
C ASP A 320 -19.44 -11.75 0.95
N LEU A 321 -18.48 -12.56 1.39
CA LEU A 321 -18.69 -13.81 2.15
C LEU A 321 -19.09 -13.57 3.61
N ASP A 322 -18.82 -12.36 4.13
CA ASP A 322 -19.08 -11.93 5.50
C ASP A 322 -20.39 -11.12 5.66
N LYS A 323 -21.15 -10.91 4.58
CA LYS A 323 -22.38 -10.10 4.58
C LYS A 323 -23.44 -10.52 5.61
N ASN A 324 -23.48 -11.81 5.93
CA ASN A 324 -24.44 -12.37 6.89
C ASN A 324 -23.85 -12.57 8.29
N LEU A 325 -22.56 -12.29 8.48
CA LEU A 325 -21.90 -12.47 9.77
C LEU A 325 -22.17 -11.25 10.66
N SER A 326 -22.76 -11.50 11.83
CA SER A 326 -23.08 -10.46 12.82
C SER A 326 -22.21 -10.60 14.06
N THR A 327 -22.19 -9.54 14.88
CA THR A 327 -21.48 -9.55 16.16
C THR A 327 -21.97 -10.70 17.04
N ILE A 328 -21.03 -11.39 17.69
CA ILE A 328 -21.38 -12.55 18.53
C ILE A 328 -21.82 -12.03 19.89
N THR A 329 -23.09 -12.21 20.21
CA THR A 329 -23.66 -11.95 21.54
C THR A 329 -23.36 -13.12 22.46
N VAL A 330 -22.58 -12.88 23.51
CA VAL A 330 -22.21 -13.89 24.52
C VAL A 330 -22.69 -13.47 25.91
N ARG A 331 -22.83 -14.44 26.82
CA ARG A 331 -23.15 -14.20 28.24
C ARG A 331 -22.00 -14.68 29.10
N SER A 332 -21.54 -13.79 29.98
CA SER A 332 -20.53 -14.11 31.00
C SER A 332 -21.10 -14.99 32.12
N LYS A 333 -20.21 -15.55 32.93
CA LYS A 333 -20.53 -16.24 34.19
C LYS A 333 -21.34 -15.38 35.16
N ASP A 334 -21.07 -14.07 35.18
CA ASP A 334 -21.77 -13.07 35.98
C ASP A 334 -23.18 -12.74 35.46
N GLY A 335 -23.60 -13.36 34.34
CA GLY A 335 -24.91 -13.17 33.73
C GLY A 335 -25.03 -11.93 32.84
N PHE A 336 -23.97 -11.14 32.68
CA PHE A 336 -23.98 -9.97 31.80
C PHE A 336 -23.79 -10.36 30.35
N PRO A 337 -24.68 -9.92 29.42
CA PRO A 337 -24.46 -10.04 28.00
C PRO A 337 -23.47 -8.98 27.50
N PHE A 338 -22.60 -9.35 26.58
CA PHE A 338 -21.73 -8.41 25.88
C PHE A 338 -21.51 -8.86 24.43
N ASN A 339 -21.16 -7.91 23.57
CA ASN A 339 -20.88 -8.15 22.16
C ASN A 339 -19.37 -8.37 21.97
N LEU A 340 -19.05 -9.39 21.18
CA LEU A 340 -17.69 -9.74 20.80
C LEU A 340 -17.55 -9.66 19.28
N ASP A 341 -16.60 -8.85 18.83
CA ASP A 341 -16.18 -8.86 17.44
C ASP A 341 -15.05 -9.89 17.27
N VAL A 342 -15.12 -10.69 16.21
CA VAL A 342 -14.11 -11.73 15.92
C VAL A 342 -13.73 -11.64 14.45
N SER A 343 -12.43 -11.78 14.17
CA SER A 343 -11.91 -11.91 12.82
C SER A 343 -11.21 -13.26 12.68
N GLN A 344 -11.63 -14.09 11.73
CA GLN A 344 -10.98 -15.35 11.38
C GLN A 344 -10.23 -15.19 10.07
N ILE A 345 -8.95 -15.53 10.06
CA ILE A 345 -8.15 -15.62 8.85
C ILE A 345 -8.06 -17.09 8.45
N ILE A 346 -8.55 -17.42 7.26
CA ILE A 346 -8.50 -18.77 6.68
C ILE A 346 -7.72 -18.77 5.38
N HIS A 347 -7.19 -19.93 5.04
CA HIS A 347 -6.55 -20.21 3.76
C HIS A 347 -7.02 -21.58 3.27
N VAL A 348 -7.44 -21.67 2.01
CA VAL A 348 -7.79 -22.95 1.38
C VAL A 348 -6.66 -23.31 0.41
N PRO A 349 -5.87 -24.38 0.68
CA PRO A 349 -4.87 -24.85 -0.25
C PRO A 349 -5.49 -25.28 -1.58
N ALA A 350 -4.82 -24.99 -2.70
CA ALA A 350 -5.31 -25.33 -4.04
C ALA A 350 -5.69 -26.81 -4.17
N ASN A 351 -4.84 -27.72 -3.68
CA ASN A 351 -5.04 -29.17 -3.76
C ASN A 351 -6.24 -29.68 -2.94
N GLU A 352 -6.67 -28.93 -1.92
CA GLU A 352 -7.74 -29.32 -1.01
C GLU A 352 -9.09 -28.65 -1.39
N ALA A 353 -9.06 -27.59 -2.21
CA ALA A 353 -10.25 -26.85 -2.63
C ALA A 353 -11.37 -27.74 -3.22
N PRO A 354 -11.09 -28.77 -4.05
CA PRO A 354 -12.14 -29.68 -4.53
C PRO A 354 -12.86 -30.43 -3.42
N LYS A 355 -12.16 -30.82 -2.34
CA LYS A 355 -12.76 -31.53 -1.21
C LYS A 355 -13.70 -30.62 -0.42
N VAL A 356 -13.32 -29.35 -0.26
CA VAL A 356 -14.17 -28.34 0.38
C VAL A 356 -15.46 -28.14 -0.42
N ILE A 357 -15.35 -27.96 -1.74
CA ILE A 357 -16.51 -27.79 -2.62
C ILE A 357 -17.38 -29.04 -2.70
N ALA A 358 -16.80 -30.24 -2.68
CA ALA A 358 -17.57 -31.48 -2.64
C ALA A 358 -18.42 -31.62 -1.37
N ARG A 359 -17.95 -31.10 -0.23
CA ARG A 359 -18.68 -31.13 1.05
C ARG A 359 -19.79 -30.07 1.13
N PHE A 360 -19.48 -28.84 0.73
CA PHE A 360 -20.35 -27.68 1.01
C PHE A 360 -21.04 -27.10 -0.23
N GLY A 361 -20.60 -27.48 -1.42
CA GLY A 361 -21.07 -26.96 -2.71
C GLY A 361 -20.50 -25.58 -3.08
N SER A 362 -20.33 -24.68 -2.10
CA SER A 362 -19.79 -23.33 -2.28
C SER A 362 -19.04 -22.83 -1.04
N MET A 363 -18.23 -21.78 -1.20
CA MET A 363 -17.55 -21.10 -0.09
C MET A 363 -18.52 -20.41 0.88
N THR A 364 -19.66 -19.90 0.38
CA THR A 364 -20.69 -19.28 1.23
C THR A 364 -21.33 -20.29 2.19
N ASN A 365 -21.52 -21.54 1.74
CA ASN A 365 -22.06 -22.61 2.57
C ASN A 365 -21.05 -23.07 3.62
N LEU A 366 -19.75 -23.14 3.27
CA LEU A 366 -18.69 -23.40 4.25
C LEU A 366 -18.73 -22.40 5.41
N VAL A 367 -18.84 -21.10 5.10
CA VAL A 367 -18.85 -20.05 6.12
C VAL A 367 -20.10 -20.14 7.02
N SER A 368 -21.28 -20.24 6.42
CA SER A 368 -22.56 -20.23 7.15
C SER A 368 -22.87 -21.54 7.89
N GLN A 369 -22.48 -22.69 7.35
CA GLN A 369 -22.83 -24.00 7.95
C GLN A 369 -21.78 -24.51 8.94
N VAL A 370 -20.51 -24.12 8.80
CA VAL A 370 -19.41 -24.63 9.64
C VAL A 370 -18.75 -23.52 10.45
N LEU A 371 -18.20 -22.49 9.80
CA LEU A 371 -17.40 -21.49 10.53
C LEU A 371 -18.25 -20.72 11.53
N GLU A 372 -19.41 -20.21 11.11
CA GLU A 372 -20.29 -19.41 11.95
C GLU A 372 -20.76 -20.16 13.21
N PRO A 373 -21.31 -21.40 13.12
CA PRO A 373 -21.66 -22.18 14.32
C PRO A 373 -20.45 -22.54 15.18
N THR A 374 -19.32 -22.91 14.57
CA THR A 374 -18.12 -23.36 15.31
C THR A 374 -17.54 -22.22 16.14
N ILE A 375 -17.33 -21.05 15.51
CA ILE A 375 -16.77 -19.87 16.16
C ILE A 375 -17.76 -19.33 17.20
N GLY A 376 -19.05 -19.24 16.84
CA GLY A 376 -20.10 -18.82 17.76
C GLY A 376 -20.19 -19.69 19.01
N ASN A 377 -20.16 -21.01 18.86
CA ASN A 377 -20.22 -21.94 19.99
C ASN A 377 -18.97 -21.86 20.87
N TYR A 378 -17.77 -21.77 20.28
CA TYR A 378 -16.54 -21.65 21.05
C TYR A 378 -16.55 -20.41 21.95
N PHE A 379 -16.87 -19.23 21.40
CA PHE A 379 -16.88 -17.99 22.17
C PHE A 379 -18.04 -17.92 23.18
N ARG A 380 -19.21 -18.51 22.89
CA ARG A 380 -20.30 -18.63 23.86
C ARG A 380 -19.90 -19.50 25.06
N ASN A 381 -19.28 -20.64 24.84
CA ASN A 381 -18.83 -21.53 25.92
C ASN A 381 -17.69 -20.87 26.71
N SER A 382 -16.70 -20.30 26.00
CA SER A 382 -15.56 -19.63 26.65
C SER A 382 -15.95 -18.40 27.48
N ALA A 383 -17.04 -17.71 27.10
CA ALA A 383 -17.58 -16.61 27.90
C ALA A 383 -18.32 -17.11 29.15
N GLN A 384 -19.01 -18.25 29.09
CA GLN A 384 -19.75 -18.82 30.23
C GLN A 384 -18.83 -19.23 31.39
N ASP A 385 -17.59 -19.65 31.09
CA ASP A 385 -16.64 -20.10 32.12
C ASP A 385 -15.97 -18.94 32.88
N SER A 386 -16.28 -17.68 32.54
CA SER A 386 -15.51 -16.54 33.01
C SER A 386 -16.30 -15.24 33.18
N ASP A 387 -15.81 -14.41 34.09
CA ASP A 387 -16.34 -13.09 34.41
C ASP A 387 -15.97 -12.09 33.29
N VAL A 388 -16.78 -11.07 33.02
CA VAL A 388 -16.52 -10.10 31.93
C VAL A 388 -15.15 -9.43 32.05
N ILE A 389 -14.75 -9.07 33.28
CA ILE A 389 -13.48 -8.39 33.54
C ILE A 389 -12.30 -9.34 33.35
N SER A 390 -12.43 -10.56 33.85
CA SER A 390 -11.45 -11.62 33.60
C SER A 390 -11.35 -11.85 32.08
N PHE A 391 -12.47 -11.75 31.36
CA PHE A 391 -12.53 -11.90 29.92
C PHE A 391 -11.71 -10.85 29.17
N LEU A 392 -11.84 -9.58 29.58
CA LEU A 392 -11.08 -8.45 29.03
C LEU A 392 -9.57 -8.54 29.33
N SER A 393 -9.20 -8.86 30.58
CA SER A 393 -7.79 -8.90 31.01
C SER A 393 -6.98 -10.02 30.37
N THR A 394 -7.64 -11.11 30.01
CA THR A 394 -7.03 -12.38 29.61
C THR A 394 -7.25 -12.68 28.11
N ARG A 395 -7.52 -11.61 27.33
CA ARG A 395 -7.80 -11.66 25.88
C ARG A 395 -6.75 -12.41 25.07
N LYS A 396 -5.46 -12.21 25.37
CA LYS A 396 -4.35 -12.84 24.63
C LYS A 396 -4.40 -14.37 24.74
N GLU A 397 -4.63 -14.89 25.95
CA GLU A 397 -4.70 -16.32 26.22
C GLU A 397 -5.94 -16.96 25.56
N ARG A 398 -7.10 -16.29 25.63
CA ARG A 398 -8.30 -16.71 24.90
C ARG A 398 -8.06 -16.82 23.41
N GLN A 399 -7.35 -15.84 22.84
CA GLN A 399 -7.08 -15.80 21.41
C GLN A 399 -6.19 -16.97 20.98
N GLU A 400 -5.16 -17.28 21.76
CA GLU A 400 -4.28 -18.43 21.55
C GLU A 400 -5.07 -19.76 21.65
N SER A 401 -5.92 -19.89 22.66
CA SER A 401 -6.80 -21.06 22.85
C SER A 401 -7.83 -21.19 21.71
N ALA A 402 -8.42 -20.06 21.28
CA ALA A 402 -9.38 -20.00 20.17
C ALA A 402 -8.72 -20.48 18.88
N LYS A 403 -7.52 -19.96 18.59
CA LYS A 403 -6.72 -20.36 17.45
C LYS A 403 -6.46 -21.86 17.45
N GLY A 404 -6.04 -22.45 18.57
CA GLY A 404 -5.78 -23.88 18.68
C GLY A 404 -7.03 -24.74 18.45
N HIS A 405 -8.14 -24.39 19.10
CA HIS A 405 -9.39 -25.13 18.98
C HIS A 405 -10.00 -25.02 17.58
N ILE A 406 -10.13 -23.80 17.05
CA ILE A 406 -10.72 -23.55 15.72
C ILE A 406 -9.84 -24.17 14.62
N LYS A 407 -8.52 -24.13 14.76
CA LYS A 407 -7.61 -24.80 13.82
C LYS A 407 -7.87 -26.29 13.75
N THR A 408 -7.99 -26.96 14.91
CA THR A 408 -8.26 -28.40 14.96
C THR A 408 -9.56 -28.76 14.23
N VAL A 409 -10.62 -27.97 14.46
CA VAL A 409 -11.92 -28.19 13.80
C VAL A 409 -11.84 -27.92 12.29
N LEU A 410 -11.19 -26.83 11.87
CA LEU A 410 -11.11 -26.47 10.45
C LEU A 410 -10.19 -27.42 9.64
N ASP A 411 -9.16 -27.97 10.26
CA ASP A 411 -8.29 -28.98 9.64
C ASP A 411 -9.08 -30.24 9.26
N GLU A 412 -10.09 -30.66 10.06
CA GLU A 412 -11.01 -31.76 9.71
C GLU A 412 -11.80 -31.47 8.42
N TYR A 413 -12.05 -30.19 8.14
CA TYR A 413 -12.75 -29.71 6.94
C TYR A 413 -11.83 -29.37 5.77
N ASN A 414 -10.54 -29.68 5.87
CA ASN A 414 -9.53 -29.38 4.85
C ASN A 414 -9.36 -27.87 4.59
N VAL A 415 -9.61 -27.04 5.62
CA VAL A 415 -9.45 -25.59 5.59
C VAL A 415 -8.40 -25.17 6.61
N ASN A 416 -7.36 -24.45 6.18
CA ASN A 416 -6.30 -24.05 7.10
C ASN A 416 -6.70 -22.78 7.85
N ALA A 417 -6.74 -22.86 9.18
CA ALA A 417 -6.88 -21.69 10.03
C ALA A 417 -5.52 -21.02 10.23
N VAL A 418 -5.33 -19.80 9.71
CA VAL A 418 -4.08 -19.05 9.87
C VAL A 418 -4.06 -18.37 11.22
N ASP A 419 -5.12 -17.62 11.55
CA ASP A 419 -5.23 -16.93 12.81
C ASP A 419 -6.68 -16.63 13.19
N THR A 420 -6.93 -16.52 14.49
CA THR A 420 -8.21 -16.04 15.04
C THR A 420 -7.89 -14.81 15.89
N LEU A 421 -8.47 -13.68 15.55
CA LEU A 421 -8.28 -12.42 16.27
C LEU A 421 -9.58 -12.04 16.97
N ILE A 422 -9.49 -11.72 18.26
CA ILE A 422 -10.60 -11.10 18.97
C ILE A 422 -10.50 -9.61 18.70
N GLY A 423 -11.58 -8.97 18.26
CA GLY A 423 -11.67 -7.54 18.00
C GLY A 423 -12.04 -6.74 19.25
N ASP A 424 -12.93 -5.77 19.09
CA ASP A 424 -13.42 -4.95 20.19
C ASP A 424 -14.44 -5.71 21.04
N ILE A 425 -14.39 -5.45 22.35
CA ILE A 425 -15.30 -6.02 23.34
C ILE A 425 -16.04 -4.83 23.93
N ILE A 426 -17.36 -4.77 23.73
CA ILE A 426 -18.19 -3.67 24.23
C ILE A 426 -18.87 -4.16 25.51
N PRO A 427 -18.32 -3.87 26.71
CA PRO A 427 -18.98 -4.22 27.96
C PRO A 427 -20.25 -3.37 28.14
N PRO A 428 -21.25 -3.89 28.86
CA PRO A 428 -22.44 -3.11 29.20
C PRO A 428 -22.11 -1.93 30.11
N GLU A 429 -22.78 -0.80 29.91
CA GLU A 429 -22.53 0.46 30.63
C GLU A 429 -22.71 0.34 32.16
N SER A 430 -23.58 -0.57 32.60
CA SER A 430 -23.83 -0.84 34.02
C SER A 430 -22.57 -1.31 34.76
N LEU A 431 -21.77 -2.19 34.14
CA LEU A 431 -20.51 -2.66 34.73
C LEU A 431 -19.46 -1.56 34.75
N MET A 432 -19.36 -0.76 33.69
CA MET A 432 -18.39 0.34 33.62
C MET A 432 -18.60 1.36 34.73
N LYS A 433 -19.86 1.71 35.05
CA LYS A 433 -20.16 2.59 36.19
C LYS A 433 -19.64 2.00 37.50
N THR A 434 -20.01 0.76 37.81
CA THR A 434 -19.55 0.10 39.06
C THR A 434 -18.03 -0.04 39.15
N LEU A 435 -17.34 -0.30 38.04
CA LEU A 435 -15.88 -0.40 37.99
C LEU A 435 -15.21 0.95 38.16
N THR A 436 -15.76 1.98 37.54
CA THR A 436 -15.27 3.35 37.66
C THR A 436 -15.44 3.83 39.10
N ASP A 437 -16.62 3.61 39.69
CA ASP A 437 -16.92 3.96 41.08
C ASP A 437 -16.02 3.21 42.05
N ARG A 438 -15.81 1.90 41.84
CA ARG A 438 -14.89 1.09 42.66
C ARG A 438 -13.44 1.60 42.55
N LYS A 439 -13.00 1.95 41.35
CA LYS A 439 -11.63 2.44 41.12
C LYS A 439 -11.42 3.82 41.73
N ILE A 440 -12.42 4.70 41.64
CA ILE A 440 -12.43 5.99 42.33
C ILE A 440 -12.34 5.77 43.83
N ALA A 441 -13.16 4.89 44.41
CA ALA A 441 -13.13 4.60 45.84
C ALA A 441 -11.78 4.03 46.33
N GLU A 442 -11.12 3.17 45.55
CA GLU A 442 -9.76 2.67 45.87
C GLU A 442 -8.71 3.79 45.87
N GLU A 443 -8.75 4.68 44.86
CA GLU A 443 -7.80 5.80 44.78
C GLU A 443 -8.10 6.87 45.85
N GLU A 444 -9.37 7.10 46.18
CA GLU A 444 -9.79 7.92 47.34
C GLU A 444 -9.28 7.31 48.65
N GLN A 445 -9.42 5.99 48.85
CA GLN A 445 -8.92 5.30 50.03
C GLN A 445 -7.40 5.45 50.19
N LYS A 446 -6.62 5.29 49.10
CA LYS A 446 -5.18 5.54 49.12
C LYS A 446 -4.86 6.99 49.45
N THR A 447 -5.62 7.92 48.89
CA THR A 447 -5.47 9.35 49.16
C THR A 447 -5.71 9.65 50.64
N TYR A 448 -6.79 9.11 51.22
CA TYR A 448 -7.10 9.24 52.65
C TYR A 448 -6.05 8.58 53.55
N GLN A 449 -5.55 7.40 53.19
CA GLN A 449 -4.46 6.75 53.94
C GLN A 449 -3.19 7.60 53.90
N THR A 450 -2.84 8.15 52.74
CA THR A 450 -1.66 9.01 52.58
C THR A 450 -1.82 10.30 53.37
N GLN A 451 -3.01 10.93 53.33
CA GLN A 451 -3.34 12.11 54.14
C GLN A 451 -3.26 11.81 55.64
N LYS A 452 -3.83 10.68 56.08
CA LYS A 452 -3.78 10.25 57.49
C LYS A 452 -2.34 10.04 57.96
N MET A 453 -1.52 9.30 57.19
CA MET A 453 -0.11 9.08 57.53
C MET A 453 0.67 10.41 57.60
N ALA A 454 0.43 11.33 56.66
CA ALA A 454 1.07 12.66 56.70
C ALA A 454 0.63 13.49 57.91
N GLN A 455 -0.63 13.35 58.34
CA GLN A 455 -1.18 14.08 59.48
C GLN A 455 -0.71 13.50 60.82
N GLU A 456 -0.60 12.17 60.95
CA GLU A 456 0.02 11.49 62.09
C GLU A 456 1.50 11.92 62.23
N GLN A 457 2.25 11.96 61.12
CA GLN A 457 3.63 12.42 61.11
C GLN A 457 3.75 13.89 61.57
N ARG A 458 2.84 14.77 61.13
CA ARG A 458 2.79 16.18 61.57
C ARG A 458 2.49 16.30 63.07
N GLN A 459 1.50 15.55 63.57
CA GLN A 459 1.19 15.52 65.01
C GLN A 459 2.36 15.02 65.84
N GLY A 460 3.11 14.03 65.34
CA GLY A 460 4.34 13.55 65.97
C GLY A 460 5.39 14.66 66.10
N VAL A 461 5.68 15.36 65.01
CA VAL A 461 6.62 16.50 65.01
C VAL A 461 6.17 17.62 65.94
N GLU A 462 4.90 18.02 65.90
CA GLU A 462 4.36 19.07 66.80
C GLU A 462 4.46 18.67 68.27
N LYS A 463 4.15 17.41 68.60
CA LYS A 463 4.27 16.88 69.97
C LYS A 463 5.72 16.86 70.46
N GLU A 464 6.66 16.44 69.62
CA GLU A 464 8.09 16.46 69.94
C GLU A 464 8.61 17.89 70.13
N THR A 465 8.18 18.82 69.28
CA THR A 465 8.54 20.25 69.38
C THR A 465 8.01 20.87 70.68
N ALA A 466 6.76 20.58 71.04
CA ALA A 466 6.16 21.06 72.29
C ALA A 466 6.88 20.52 73.55
N ILE A 467 7.32 19.26 73.54
CA ILE A 467 8.13 18.69 74.63
C ILE A 467 9.50 19.39 74.73
N ALA A 468 10.15 19.66 73.60
CA ALA A 468 11.43 20.37 73.56
C ALA A 468 11.32 21.81 74.09
N ASP A 469 10.25 22.52 73.74
CA ASP A 469 9.99 23.88 74.23
C ASP A 469 9.69 23.89 75.74
N MET A 470 8.92 22.93 76.26
CA MET A 470 8.73 22.78 77.72
C MET A 470 10.05 22.49 78.45
N GLN A 471 10.92 21.64 77.88
CA GLN A 471 12.22 21.34 78.46
C GLN A 471 13.11 22.60 78.55
N LYS A 472 13.05 23.47 77.54
CA LYS A 472 13.77 24.75 77.51
C LYS A 472 13.29 25.71 78.61
N GLU A 473 12.00 25.72 78.91
CA GLU A 473 11.45 26.52 80.02
C GLU A 473 11.82 25.96 81.40
N ILE A 474 11.78 24.64 81.59
CA ILE A 474 12.16 23.98 82.86
C ILE A 474 13.63 24.27 83.21
N VAL A 475 14.53 24.21 82.22
CA VAL A 475 15.96 24.50 82.43
C VAL A 475 16.18 25.97 82.81
N ARG A 476 15.48 26.91 82.17
CA ARG A 476 15.54 28.34 82.51
C ARG A 476 15.05 28.61 83.94
N ALA A 477 13.99 27.95 84.38
CA ALA A 477 13.45 28.10 85.73
C ALA A 477 14.37 27.49 86.81
N ALA A 478 15.04 26.37 86.52
CA ALA A 478 16.01 25.79 87.45
C ALA A 478 17.25 26.69 87.62
N GLN A 479 17.74 27.26 86.52
CA GLN A 479 18.95 28.08 86.52
C GLN A 479 18.75 29.45 87.20
N SER A 480 17.53 30.01 87.20
CA SER A 480 17.23 31.27 87.90
C SER A 480 17.24 31.13 89.42
N VAL A 481 16.86 29.96 89.95
CA VAL A 481 16.90 29.66 91.40
C VAL A 481 18.34 29.53 91.91
N GLU A 482 19.22 28.88 91.13
CA GLU A 482 20.64 28.70 91.50
C GLU A 482 21.39 30.05 91.56
N ILE A 483 21.08 30.97 90.64
CA ILE A 483 21.66 32.32 90.62
C ILE A 483 21.27 33.09 91.88
N ALA A 484 20.01 33.00 92.32
CA ALA A 484 19.53 33.70 93.52
C ALA A 484 20.21 33.20 94.81
N GLN A 485 20.39 31.88 94.95
CA GLN A 485 21.12 31.28 96.08
C GLN A 485 22.59 31.74 96.12
N ARG A 486 23.29 31.71 94.99
CA ARG A 486 24.70 32.15 94.94
C ARG A 486 24.86 33.64 95.20
N THR A 487 23.89 34.47 94.83
CA THR A 487 23.92 35.90 95.20
C THR A 487 23.71 36.14 96.69
N ALA A 488 22.96 35.29 97.39
CA ALA A 488 22.76 35.40 98.84
C ALA A 488 24.00 34.95 99.64
N ASP A 489 24.71 33.91 99.19
CA ASP A 489 25.96 33.48 99.85
C ASP A 489 27.10 34.51 99.66
N ALA A 490 27.09 35.23 98.55
CA ALA A 490 28.06 36.28 98.27
C ALA A 490 27.90 37.51 99.18
N THR A 491 26.69 37.84 99.63
CA THR A 491 26.46 38.98 100.53
C THR A 491 26.88 38.68 101.97
N VAL A 492 26.73 37.43 102.44
CA VAL A 492 27.17 37.01 103.78
C VAL A 492 28.70 37.07 103.91
N LYS A 493 29.44 36.54 102.92
CA LYS A 493 30.91 36.61 102.90
C LYS A 493 31.47 38.03 102.81
N LYS A 494 30.72 38.96 102.21
CA LYS A 494 31.09 40.37 102.12
C LYS A 494 31.06 41.06 103.50
N ALA A 495 30.04 40.78 104.31
CA ALA A 495 29.91 41.37 105.64
C ALA A 495 30.98 40.86 106.64
N GLU A 496 31.41 39.60 106.53
CA GLU A 496 32.52 39.06 107.33
C GLU A 496 33.88 39.67 106.93
N GLY A 497 34.07 39.95 105.63
CA GLY A 497 35.25 40.65 105.11
C GLY A 497 35.36 42.10 105.60
N ASP A 498 34.23 42.81 105.73
CA ASP A 498 34.20 44.21 106.16
C ASP A 498 34.58 44.40 107.64
N ALA A 499 34.25 43.44 108.52
CA ALA A 499 34.64 43.47 109.94
C ALA A 499 36.14 43.15 110.18
N ALA A 500 36.72 42.26 109.37
CA ALA A 500 38.16 41.99 109.38
C ALA A 500 38.97 43.17 108.82
N SER A 501 38.41 43.89 107.85
CA SER A 501 39.04 45.05 107.18
C SER A 501 39.12 46.29 108.07
N LEU A 502 38.12 46.53 108.95
CA LEU A 502 38.14 47.68 109.86
C LEU A 502 39.29 47.62 110.90
N LYS A 503 39.67 46.41 111.33
CA LYS A 503 40.76 46.15 112.30
C LYS A 503 42.15 46.24 111.65
N LEU A 504 42.25 45.96 110.35
CA LEU A 504 43.46 46.15 109.52
C LEU A 504 43.67 47.62 109.14
N ASN A 505 42.60 48.39 108.90
CA ASN A 505 42.68 49.79 108.50
C ASN A 505 43.25 50.72 109.59
N VAL A 506 42.98 50.49 110.88
CA VAL A 506 43.51 51.34 111.97
C VAL A 506 45.03 51.17 112.16
N ASN A 507 45.58 49.98 111.88
CA ASN A 507 47.02 49.73 111.89
C ASN A 507 47.70 50.16 110.57
N ALA A 508 47.00 50.07 109.44
CA ALA A 508 47.50 50.50 108.13
C ALA A 508 47.52 52.03 107.97
N GLU A 509 46.66 52.80 108.64
CA GLU A 509 46.59 54.26 108.50
C GLU A 509 47.76 55.00 109.18
N ALA A 510 48.39 54.38 110.19
CA ALA A 510 49.63 54.85 110.81
C ALA A 510 50.89 54.56 109.97
N GLU A 511 50.91 53.47 109.18
CA GLU A 511 51.99 53.16 108.24
C GLU A 511 51.81 53.85 106.87
N ALA A 512 50.56 54.06 106.43
CA ALA A 512 50.24 54.68 105.14
C ALA A 512 50.50 56.20 105.10
N THR A 513 50.45 56.90 106.24
CA THR A 513 50.81 58.33 106.29
C THR A 513 52.32 58.55 106.16
N LYS A 514 53.15 57.61 106.65
CA LYS A 514 54.60 57.61 106.42
C LYS A 514 54.98 57.15 105.00
N MET A 515 54.29 56.17 104.43
CA MET A 515 54.55 55.69 103.06
C MET A 515 54.07 56.67 101.96
N ARG A 516 52.96 57.39 102.14
CA ARG A 516 52.48 58.36 101.13
C ARG A 516 53.43 59.56 100.94
N ALA A 517 54.06 60.03 102.02
CA ALA A 517 55.04 61.11 101.94
C ALA A 517 56.33 60.73 101.18
N ILE A 518 56.71 59.44 101.17
CA ILE A 518 57.89 58.93 100.47
C ILE A 518 57.53 58.56 99.02
N ALA A 519 56.34 57.98 98.79
CA ALA A 519 55.88 57.57 97.48
C ALA A 519 55.51 58.76 96.55
N GLU A 520 54.99 59.89 97.08
CA GLU A 520 54.73 61.08 96.26
C GLU A 520 56.02 61.77 95.79
N ALA A 521 57.11 61.69 96.55
CA ALA A 521 58.42 62.21 96.16
C ALA A 521 59.12 61.34 95.10
N GLU A 522 58.92 60.01 95.11
CA GLU A 522 59.44 59.10 94.08
C GLU A 522 58.59 59.10 92.81
N ALA A 523 57.25 59.16 92.93
CA ALA A 523 56.35 59.19 91.77
C ALA A 523 56.47 60.48 90.94
N THR A 524 56.77 61.61 91.58
CA THR A 524 57.03 62.89 90.87
C THR A 524 58.39 62.89 90.17
N LYS A 525 59.43 62.27 90.76
CA LYS A 525 60.74 62.08 90.11
C LYS A 525 60.70 61.08 88.94
N ALA A 526 59.97 59.98 89.08
CA ALA A 526 59.81 58.97 88.03
C ALA A 526 58.95 59.45 86.86
N LYS A 527 57.87 60.21 87.13
CA LYS A 527 57.07 60.85 86.06
C LYS A 527 57.85 61.92 85.30
N ALA A 528 58.69 62.70 85.99
CA ALA A 528 59.56 63.68 85.34
C ALA A 528 60.66 63.02 84.48
N ALA A 529 61.24 61.90 84.93
CA ALA A 529 62.22 61.14 84.15
C ALA A 529 61.59 60.46 82.90
N ALA A 530 60.42 59.84 83.06
CA ALA A 530 59.69 59.22 81.96
C ALA A 530 59.19 60.25 80.93
N GLN A 531 58.77 61.44 81.36
CA GLN A 531 58.43 62.54 80.45
C GLN A 531 59.67 63.12 79.73
N ALA A 532 60.84 63.13 80.37
CA ALA A 532 62.09 63.55 79.74
C ALA A 532 62.60 62.53 78.71
N GLU A 533 62.44 61.22 78.95
CA GLU A 533 62.75 60.19 77.97
C GLU A 533 61.73 60.15 76.82
N ALA A 534 60.43 60.30 77.10
CA ALA A 534 59.40 60.38 76.07
C ALA A 534 59.58 61.62 75.17
N THR A 535 59.95 62.77 75.73
CA THR A 535 60.25 63.99 74.95
C THR A 535 61.55 63.86 74.15
N LYS A 536 62.59 63.17 74.66
CA LYS A 536 63.79 62.83 73.86
C LYS A 536 63.49 61.87 72.72
N LEU A 537 62.72 60.81 72.98
CA LEU A 537 62.34 59.82 71.96
C LEU A 537 61.44 60.44 70.89
N ASN A 538 60.44 61.24 71.28
CA ASN A 538 59.59 61.96 70.33
C ASN A 538 60.39 63.01 69.55
N ALA A 539 61.29 63.77 70.19
CA ALA A 539 62.17 64.70 69.48
C ALA A 539 63.10 63.98 68.50
N SER A 540 63.59 62.77 68.83
CA SER A 540 64.41 61.97 67.91
C SER A 540 63.60 61.41 66.73
N ALA A 541 62.38 60.92 66.98
CA ALA A 541 61.49 60.43 65.94
C ALA A 541 60.99 61.54 65.02
N GLU A 542 60.74 62.74 65.57
CA GLU A 542 60.34 63.92 64.81
C GLU A 542 61.51 64.48 64.02
N ALA A 543 62.74 64.46 64.56
CA ALA A 543 63.95 64.77 63.80
C ALA A 543 64.19 63.77 62.65
N GLU A 544 63.97 62.47 62.87
CA GLU A 544 64.08 61.46 61.82
C GLU A 544 63.01 61.64 60.74
N LYS A 545 61.77 61.94 61.13
CA LYS A 545 60.67 62.23 60.21
C LYS A 545 60.95 63.48 59.39
N ILE A 546 61.39 64.58 60.01
CA ILE A 546 61.77 65.83 59.33
C ILE A 546 62.99 65.59 58.42
N SER A 547 63.96 64.76 58.83
CA SER A 547 65.11 64.42 57.98
C SER A 547 64.70 63.63 56.74
N LYS A 548 63.78 62.67 56.87
CA LYS A 548 63.32 61.86 55.74
C LYS A 548 62.37 62.62 54.83
N THR A 549 61.50 63.48 55.37
CA THR A 549 60.68 64.38 54.55
C THR A 549 61.53 65.44 53.86
N GLY A 550 62.53 65.99 54.56
CA GLY A 550 63.48 66.94 53.99
C GLY A 550 64.37 66.32 52.91
N LEU A 551 64.83 65.08 53.09
CA LEU A 551 65.55 64.31 52.07
C LEU A 551 64.64 63.97 50.88
N ALA A 552 63.38 63.61 51.11
CA ALA A 552 62.43 63.34 50.04
C ALA A 552 62.06 64.60 49.24
N GLU A 553 61.90 65.75 49.91
CA GLU A 553 61.72 67.05 49.25
C GLU A 553 62.99 67.49 48.52
N ALA A 554 64.18 67.26 49.10
CA ALA A 554 65.45 67.56 48.46
C ALA A 554 65.71 66.66 47.24
N GLU A 555 65.38 65.37 47.29
CA GLU A 555 65.45 64.47 46.13
C GLU A 555 64.43 64.86 45.07
N LYS A 556 63.21 65.24 45.46
CA LYS A 556 62.20 65.75 44.52
C LYS A 556 62.68 67.02 43.83
N ILE A 557 63.24 67.98 44.57
CA ILE A 557 63.80 69.22 44.02
C ILE A 557 65.06 68.94 43.19
N MET A 558 65.93 68.03 43.61
CA MET A 558 67.13 67.63 42.85
C MET A 558 66.78 66.88 41.57
N ALA A 559 65.74 66.05 41.57
CA ALA A 559 65.25 65.36 40.38
C ALA A 559 64.62 66.35 39.40
N ILE A 560 63.82 67.30 39.89
CA ILE A 560 63.29 68.40 39.06
C ILE A 560 64.46 69.26 38.54
N GLY A 561 65.44 69.58 39.38
CA GLY A 561 66.63 70.35 39.01
C GLY A 561 67.55 69.66 38.00
N LYS A 562 67.77 68.35 38.13
CA LYS A 562 68.49 67.55 37.14
C LYS A 562 67.71 67.45 35.83
N SER A 563 66.40 67.26 35.90
CA SER A 563 65.56 67.17 34.70
C SER A 563 65.47 68.51 33.97
N THR A 564 65.37 69.64 34.69
CA THR A 564 65.45 70.97 34.07
C THR A 564 66.84 71.25 33.52
N ALA A 565 67.92 70.90 34.24
CA ALA A 565 69.29 71.03 33.76
C ALA A 565 69.60 70.16 32.53
N GLU A 566 69.12 68.91 32.48
CA GLU A 566 69.20 68.06 31.29
C GLU A 566 68.37 68.65 30.14
N SER A 567 67.17 69.19 30.41
CA SER A 567 66.39 69.89 29.38
C SER A 567 67.12 71.12 28.85
N TYR A 568 67.84 71.85 29.71
CA TYR A 568 68.66 73.00 29.33
C TYR A 568 69.89 72.57 28.53
N GLN A 569 70.59 71.51 28.94
CA GLN A 569 71.71 70.96 28.18
C GLN A 569 71.27 70.46 26.80
N LEU A 570 70.13 69.76 26.72
CA LEU A 570 69.55 69.32 25.45
C LEU A 570 69.18 70.52 24.56
N GLN A 571 68.53 71.56 25.11
CA GLN A 571 68.20 72.78 24.37
C GLN A 571 69.45 73.54 23.89
N VAL A 572 70.50 73.62 24.72
CA VAL A 572 71.79 74.21 24.34
C VAL A 572 72.49 73.37 23.26
N SER A 573 72.46 72.04 23.36
CA SER A 573 73.05 71.14 22.37
C SER A 573 72.32 71.15 21.02
N ALA A 574 71.01 71.42 21.01
CA ALA A 574 70.20 71.48 19.79
C ALA A 574 70.22 72.86 19.10
N MET A 575 70.37 73.96 19.85
CA MET A 575 70.29 75.34 19.30
C MET A 575 71.62 76.11 19.24
N GLY A 576 72.69 75.63 19.87
CA GLY A 576 73.98 76.32 19.96
C GLY A 576 73.97 77.44 21.01
N GLY A 577 75.04 77.52 21.81
CA GLY A 577 75.10 78.31 23.06
C GLY A 577 74.72 79.81 22.94
N ASP A 578 75.04 80.45 21.82
CA ASP A 578 74.77 81.88 21.63
C ASP A 578 73.31 82.19 21.29
N ASN A 579 72.60 81.26 20.64
CA ASN A 579 71.18 81.46 20.27
C ASN A 579 70.23 81.13 21.43
N PHE A 580 70.58 80.14 22.26
CA PHE A 580 69.78 79.78 23.44
C PHE A 580 69.68 80.93 24.45
N THR A 581 70.78 81.64 24.67
CA THR A 581 70.85 82.78 25.60
C THR A 581 69.91 83.92 25.18
N LYS A 582 69.88 84.26 23.89
CA LYS A 582 68.97 85.30 23.36
C LYS A 582 67.50 84.90 23.46
N TYR A 583 67.18 83.63 23.14
CA TYR A 583 65.82 83.11 23.26
C TYR A 583 65.33 83.16 24.71
N LYS A 584 66.16 82.71 25.67
CA LYS A 584 65.79 82.69 27.08
C LYS A 584 65.62 84.08 27.68
N ILE A 585 66.47 85.04 27.30
CA ILE A 585 66.32 86.45 27.69
C ILE A 585 64.99 87.02 27.18
N THR A 586 64.59 86.69 25.95
CA THR A 586 63.32 87.18 25.39
C THR A 586 62.11 86.50 26.06
N GLU A 587 62.21 85.21 26.37
CA GLU A 587 61.14 84.45 27.04
C GLU A 587 60.90 84.93 28.49
N GLU A 588 61.97 85.19 29.26
CA GLU A 588 61.88 85.70 30.64
C GLU A 588 61.37 87.16 30.67
N ILE A 589 61.80 88.01 29.72
CA ILE A 589 61.25 89.37 29.56
C ILE A 589 59.75 89.32 29.21
N GLY A 590 59.30 88.30 28.48
CA GLY A 590 57.89 88.09 28.14
C GLY A 590 57.03 87.50 29.28
N LYS A 591 57.58 86.62 30.12
CA LYS A 591 56.86 85.99 31.25
C LYS A 591 56.85 86.85 32.52
N GLY A 592 57.89 87.65 32.74
CA GLY A 592 58.05 88.44 33.96
C GLY A 592 57.18 89.71 34.05
N ASN A 593 56.60 90.20 32.94
CA ASN A 593 55.82 91.45 32.93
C ASN A 593 56.58 92.64 33.55
N ILE A 594 57.92 92.70 33.36
CA ILE A 594 58.79 93.73 33.94
C ILE A 594 59.03 94.85 32.91
N LYS A 595 58.57 96.04 33.27
CA LYS A 595 58.61 97.30 32.52
C LYS A 595 60.05 97.85 32.48
N VAL A 596 60.67 97.90 31.29
CA VAL A 596 62.09 98.30 31.09
C VAL A 596 62.24 99.83 30.98
N ILE A 597 61.82 100.55 32.02
CA ILE A 597 62.18 101.97 32.25
C ILE A 597 61.99 102.32 33.74
N PRO A 598 63.08 102.49 34.50
CA PRO A 598 63.08 103.27 35.75
C PRO A 598 64.23 104.29 35.73
N GLU A 599 64.22 105.50 36.28
CA GLU A 599 63.34 106.35 37.09
C GLU A 599 64.07 107.71 37.10
N VAL A 600 63.38 108.86 37.09
CA VAL A 600 63.86 110.05 37.83
C VAL A 600 62.64 110.79 38.38
N LEU A 601 62.36 110.52 39.65
CA LEU A 601 62.22 111.48 40.75
C LEU A 601 61.95 112.96 40.42
N ILE A 602 61.10 113.52 41.28
CA ILE A 602 61.08 114.90 41.80
C ILE A 602 59.96 115.82 41.31
N SER A 603 59.21 116.22 42.34
CA SER A 603 58.43 117.42 42.52
C SER A 603 57.20 117.61 41.64
N GLY A 604 56.08 117.57 42.33
CA GLY A 604 55.47 118.85 42.63
C GLY A 604 54.00 118.91 42.28
N SER A 605 53.21 119.07 43.33
CA SER A 605 51.98 119.85 43.31
C SER A 605 50.78 119.23 42.58
N ASN A 606 49.64 119.31 43.27
CA ASN A 606 48.29 118.98 42.85
C ASN A 606 47.98 117.51 42.57
N GLY A 607 47.11 116.95 43.41
CA GLY A 607 46.22 115.85 43.06
C GLY A 607 46.88 114.47 42.91
N THR A 608 46.34 113.50 43.67
CA THR A 608 46.21 112.08 43.28
C THR A 608 47.47 111.28 42.83
N ASP A 609 47.85 110.30 43.68
CA ASP A 609 48.40 108.96 43.35
C ASP A 609 49.94 108.68 43.30
N GLY A 610 50.34 107.44 43.69
CA GLY A 610 51.65 106.74 43.49
C GLY A 610 52.80 107.05 44.49
N GLY A 611 53.47 106.14 45.21
CA GLY A 611 54.10 104.86 44.83
C GLY A 611 55.62 105.10 44.61
N VAL A 612 56.54 104.40 45.31
CA VAL A 612 58.04 104.54 45.29
C VAL A 612 58.65 105.10 46.59
N SER A 613 58.83 104.18 47.55
CA SER A 613 60.04 104.08 48.38
C SER A 613 60.79 102.82 47.87
N GLY A 614 61.55 102.93 46.80
CA GLY A 614 62.43 104.06 46.51
C GLY A 614 63.61 104.11 47.49
N LEU A 615 63.46 103.67 48.75
CA LEU A 615 64.58 103.52 49.70
C LEU A 615 65.04 102.07 49.89
N LEU A 616 64.21 101.05 49.63
CA LEU A 616 64.71 99.67 49.58
C LEU A 616 65.56 99.43 48.31
N GLY A 617 65.24 100.14 47.22
CA GLY A 617 66.00 100.14 45.96
C GLY A 617 67.37 100.82 46.06
N MET A 618 67.49 101.89 46.86
CA MET A 618 68.79 102.55 47.06
C MET A 618 69.81 101.66 47.77
N LYS A 619 69.41 100.82 48.73
CA LYS A 619 70.37 99.96 49.45
C LYS A 619 70.87 98.78 48.60
N LEU A 620 70.10 98.36 47.61
CA LEU A 620 70.54 97.35 46.63
C LEU A 620 71.41 97.95 45.53
N MET A 621 71.12 99.19 45.10
CA MET A 621 71.98 99.90 44.15
C MET A 621 73.36 100.22 44.75
N GLU A 622 73.42 100.44 46.07
CA GLU A 622 74.67 100.63 46.82
C GLU A 622 75.56 99.38 46.87
N LEU A 623 74.97 98.18 46.90
CA LEU A 623 75.72 96.92 46.83
C LEU A 623 76.18 96.53 45.42
N MET A 624 75.67 97.19 44.38
CA MET A 624 75.96 96.84 42.98
C MET A 624 77.04 97.68 42.30
N ASN A 625 77.50 98.82 42.85
CA ASN A 625 78.33 99.75 42.05
C ASN A 625 79.74 100.12 42.56
N THR A 626 80.25 99.53 43.64
CA THR A 626 81.66 99.69 44.05
C THR A 626 82.13 98.38 44.69
N THR A 627 83.14 97.64 44.22
CA THR A 627 84.29 98.07 43.43
C THR A 627 84.90 96.82 42.78
N ASN A 628 84.52 96.55 41.53
CA ASN A 628 85.49 96.14 40.53
C ASN A 628 86.14 97.45 40.04
N ASP A 629 87.21 97.84 40.71
CA ASP A 629 88.40 98.38 40.04
C ASP A 629 89.48 98.63 41.09
N SER A 630 90.41 97.69 41.19
CA SER A 630 91.84 98.01 41.13
C SER A 630 92.69 96.75 41.29
N LYS A 631 93.06 96.14 40.16
CA LYS A 631 94.47 95.82 39.87
C LYS A 631 94.71 95.81 38.36
N LYS A 632 95.74 96.56 37.98
CA LYS A 632 96.41 96.70 36.69
C LYS A 632 97.28 95.46 36.39
N GLU A 633 97.57 95.30 35.10
CA GLU A 633 98.20 94.16 34.39
C GLU A 633 97.28 92.97 34.14
#